data_AF-A0AAU3K871-F1
#
_entry.id   AF-A0AAU3K871-F1
#
_cell.length_a   1.000
_cell.length_b   1.000
_cell.length_c   1.000
_cell.angle_alpha   90.00
_cell.angle_beta   90.00
_cell.angle_gamma   90.00
#
_symmetry.space_group_name_H-M   'P 1'
#
loop_
_entity.id
_entity.type
_entity.pdbx_description
1 polymer ?
#
loop_
_entity_poly.entity_id
_entity_poly.type
_entity_poly.pdbx_seq_one_letter_code
_entity_poly.pdbx_strand_id
1 'polypeptide(L)'
;MTGITRVRSLVVAVIGLLIASAIPMLAAARPAAASDNGQSVRPAMGWSSWSLVRRTPTEAKLKAQADALVSSGLKDHGYVYVNLDDFWQKCDDNGFVVDSAGRWAVDSAKFPGGIKALADYIHSKGLKFGFYVTPGIAKNAVLKNTPIEGTSYHAKDIADTSKTEKNYNCKNMYYIDYGKPGAQEFVNSWARQFASWGVDYLKIDGVGSQDIPDVEAWDKALRATGRPINYALSNNLPIADASTWRRLANSWRTQGDVECYCGPGANGSGYPLTDWSHVSSRFNTAASWQPHAGPGGWNDLDSLEIGNGDEVGLTADQRRSHFTLWAMAASPLLLGTDLTALDSVDKAMLANDRLIGVDQDGVAAKRVVNSGVRQVFSKRENSGDYVVALFNTGTSGNSTVSVNWSQVGFSGSGDVTDLWSGSHKGVIADSYSATLRPGETRLIRVKPVNNVNVSAPAAPAPAAVPATAPEPAAAAAPGMAVAPYEYLGWGSPQNPTAVMSATGVKWFTLAFVLSDGTCNPKWDGTRPLTGGNDQSKIDAIRSAGGDVVVSVGGWSGNKLGEKCSSAAALAGAYQKVINAYRLKVLDIDIENTEWSNATVRQRVVDALKTAKANNPGLKTIITFGSTTSGPDSTGVDMIKRAANSGLANDVWCVMPFDFGGGATNMGTLTTQAMEGLKARVKAAYGYSDATAYAHIGLSSMNGKTDDSGERVRVADFRTMLAYAQEHHIGRLTYWSVNRDRPCGSGTDGDACSGVTQQPYEYLKVFTQYTG
;
A
#
# COMPACT_ATOMS: atom_id res chain seq x y z
N MET A 1 15.49 -85.33 32.69
CA MET A 1 14.77 -85.08 31.43
C MET A 1 15.81 -84.54 30.43
N THR A 2 16.52 -85.38 29.66
CA THR A 2 16.16 -85.83 28.28
C THR A 2 15.69 -84.65 27.42
N GLY A 3 16.31 -84.23 26.31
CA GLY A 3 17.43 -84.70 25.47
C GLY A 3 17.59 -83.69 24.29
N ILE A 4 18.78 -83.49 23.70
CA ILE A 4 19.30 -84.22 22.50
C ILE A 4 18.76 -83.56 21.19
N THR A 5 19.48 -83.15 20.12
CA THR A 5 20.85 -83.34 19.56
C THR A 5 21.05 -82.34 18.38
N ARG A 6 22.22 -81.69 18.21
CA ARG A 6 23.31 -81.89 17.20
C ARG A 6 22.96 -81.98 15.69
N VAL A 7 23.79 -81.31 14.86
CA VAL A 7 24.56 -81.77 13.65
C VAL A 7 24.84 -80.55 12.74
N ARG A 8 26.06 -80.00 12.60
CA ARG A 8 27.18 -80.29 11.65
C ARG A 8 26.84 -80.37 10.15
N SER A 9 27.37 -79.42 9.35
CA SER A 9 28.20 -79.62 8.12
C SER A 9 27.84 -78.80 6.86
N LEU A 10 28.90 -78.22 6.25
CA LEU A 10 29.28 -78.02 4.83
C LEU A 10 28.21 -77.63 3.77
N VAL A 11 28.32 -76.49 3.04
CA VAL A 11 29.25 -76.05 1.95
C VAL A 11 28.71 -76.31 0.52
N VAL A 12 28.82 -75.27 -0.33
CA VAL A 12 28.87 -75.18 -1.82
C VAL A 12 27.72 -74.47 -2.58
N ALA A 13 28.05 -73.24 -3.02
CA ALA A 13 27.92 -72.59 -4.35
C ALA A 13 26.57 -72.49 -5.11
N VAL A 14 26.27 -71.30 -5.68
CA VAL A 14 26.76 -70.83 -6.99
C VAL A 14 26.48 -69.32 -7.18
N ILE A 15 27.39 -68.74 -7.96
CA ILE A 15 27.62 -67.35 -8.40
C ILE A 15 26.43 -66.73 -9.15
N GLY A 16 26.12 -65.46 -8.82
CA GLY A 16 25.32 -64.54 -9.63
C GLY A 16 25.97 -63.15 -9.60
N LEU A 17 26.60 -62.78 -10.70
CA LEU A 17 27.35 -61.56 -10.95
C LEU A 17 26.42 -60.32 -10.99
N LEU A 18 26.65 -59.31 -10.16
CA LEU A 18 26.14 -57.95 -10.38
C LEU A 18 27.24 -56.93 -10.10
N ILE A 19 27.65 -56.27 -11.19
CA ILE A 19 28.61 -55.17 -11.26
C ILE A 19 27.99 -53.97 -10.53
N ALA A 20 28.55 -53.60 -9.37
CA ALA A 20 28.23 -52.34 -8.72
C ALA A 20 29.14 -51.25 -9.31
N SER A 21 28.59 -50.46 -10.21
CA SER A 21 29.19 -49.21 -10.68
C SER A 21 29.37 -48.24 -9.51
N ALA A 22 30.62 -47.88 -9.22
CA ALA A 22 30.95 -46.81 -8.30
C ALA A 22 30.46 -45.47 -8.87
N ILE A 23 29.40 -44.92 -8.27
CA ILE A 23 28.99 -43.53 -8.49
C ILE A 23 29.71 -42.69 -7.44
N PRO A 24 30.52 -41.68 -7.82
CA PRO A 24 31.11 -40.77 -6.86
C PRO A 24 29.99 -39.96 -6.19
N MET A 25 29.86 -40.09 -4.87
CA MET A 25 29.04 -39.17 -4.09
C MET A 25 29.63 -37.77 -4.23
N LEU A 26 29.02 -36.92 -5.06
CA LEU A 26 29.22 -35.48 -4.94
C LEU A 26 28.72 -35.06 -3.56
N ALA A 27 29.66 -34.72 -2.68
CA ALA A 27 29.34 -34.00 -1.47
C ALA A 27 28.63 -32.70 -1.87
N ALA A 28 27.33 -32.61 -1.55
CA ALA A 28 26.59 -31.38 -1.68
C ALA A 28 27.31 -30.30 -0.85
N ALA A 29 27.78 -29.25 -1.52
CA ALA A 29 28.35 -28.09 -0.87
C ALA A 29 27.31 -27.54 0.12
N ARG A 30 27.62 -27.59 1.41
CA ARG A 30 26.83 -26.90 2.44
C ARG A 30 26.89 -25.39 2.12
N PRO A 31 25.77 -24.66 2.10
CA PRO A 31 25.83 -23.21 1.94
C PRO A 31 26.68 -22.64 3.07
N ALA A 32 27.64 -21.77 2.73
CA ALA A 32 28.46 -21.07 3.70
C ALA A 32 27.53 -20.37 4.72
N ALA A 33 27.74 -20.68 6.00
CA ALA A 33 27.07 -19.97 7.08
C ALA A 33 27.43 -18.48 6.96
N ALA A 34 26.41 -17.65 6.83
CA ALA A 34 26.55 -16.21 6.73
C ALA A 34 27.04 -15.63 8.08
N SER A 35 27.23 -14.32 8.15
CA SER A 35 27.45 -13.61 9.41
C SER A 35 26.21 -13.79 10.32
N ASP A 36 26.18 -14.88 11.11
CA ASP A 36 25.06 -15.17 12.01
C ASP A 36 25.26 -14.43 13.35
N ASN A 37 25.17 -13.10 13.30
CA ASN A 37 24.98 -12.26 14.48
C ASN A 37 23.49 -12.17 14.89
N GLY A 38 22.64 -13.03 14.32
CA GLY A 38 21.20 -13.04 14.52
C GLY A 38 20.43 -11.86 13.92
N GLN A 39 21.08 -10.94 13.18
CA GLN A 39 20.40 -9.75 12.62
C GLN A 39 19.86 -9.95 11.19
N SER A 40 20.37 -10.93 10.43
CA SER A 40 19.91 -11.25 9.05
C SER A 40 18.76 -12.26 8.98
N VAL A 41 17.93 -12.39 10.03
CA VAL A 41 16.79 -13.33 10.00
C VAL A 41 15.71 -12.84 9.03
N ARG A 42 15.54 -11.52 8.93
CA ARG A 42 14.66 -10.83 7.97
C ARG A 42 15.32 -9.56 7.45
N PRO A 43 14.91 -9.04 6.28
CA PRO A 43 15.37 -7.74 5.79
C PRO A 43 15.03 -6.64 6.80
N ALA A 44 15.94 -5.67 6.97
CA ALA A 44 15.73 -4.53 7.86
C ALA A 44 14.66 -3.59 7.31
N MET A 45 13.86 -2.98 8.19
CA MET A 45 12.83 -2.01 7.83
C MET A 45 12.96 -0.74 8.66
N GLY A 46 12.90 0.43 8.04
CA GLY A 46 13.09 1.70 8.74
C GLY A 46 13.17 2.89 7.80
N TRP A 47 13.97 3.88 8.17
CA TRP A 47 14.17 5.13 7.44
C TRP A 47 15.65 5.51 7.44
N SER A 48 16.12 6.15 6.37
CA SER A 48 17.48 6.68 6.23
C SER A 48 17.49 8.16 5.84
N SER A 49 18.43 8.92 6.39
CA SER A 49 18.50 10.36 6.15
C SER A 49 19.06 10.77 4.79
N TRP A 50 19.59 9.85 3.98
CA TRP A 50 20.36 10.21 2.78
C TRP A 50 19.53 10.93 1.71
N SER A 51 18.36 10.41 1.35
CA SER A 51 17.64 10.82 0.14
C SER A 51 17.12 12.25 0.25
N LEU A 52 16.37 12.55 1.32
CA LEU A 52 15.85 13.91 1.56
C LEU A 52 16.81 14.82 2.32
N VAL A 53 17.23 14.42 3.54
CA VAL A 53 17.99 15.30 4.46
C VAL A 53 19.43 15.50 3.99
N ARG A 54 20.00 14.44 3.43
CA ARG A 54 21.26 14.41 2.69
C ARG A 54 22.41 15.03 3.45
N ARG A 55 23.01 16.12 2.93
CA ARG A 55 24.24 16.74 3.49
C ARG A 55 24.01 17.61 4.73
N THR A 56 22.76 17.72 5.19
CA THR A 56 22.37 18.63 6.28
C THR A 56 21.67 17.93 7.44
N PRO A 57 22.11 16.74 7.90
CA PRO A 57 21.50 16.10 9.04
C PRO A 57 21.81 16.89 10.32
N THR A 58 20.84 16.92 11.22
CA THR A 58 20.99 17.50 12.56
C THR A 58 20.25 16.61 13.55
N GLU A 59 20.63 16.69 14.82
CA GLU A 59 19.93 15.99 15.90
C GLU A 59 18.42 16.28 15.87
N ALA A 60 18.02 17.54 15.66
CA ALA A 60 16.62 17.94 15.59
C ALA A 60 15.86 17.26 14.43
N LYS A 61 16.45 17.23 13.22
CA LYS A 61 15.83 16.57 12.06
C LYS A 61 15.64 15.08 12.29
N LEU A 62 16.65 14.40 12.84
CA LEU A 62 16.58 12.96 13.12
C LEU A 62 15.52 12.64 14.18
N LYS A 63 15.40 13.46 15.23
CA LYS A 63 14.33 13.33 16.23
C LYS A 63 12.94 13.52 15.61
N ALA A 64 12.77 14.51 14.73
CA ALA A 64 11.51 14.76 14.04
C ALA A 64 11.08 13.57 13.16
N GLN A 65 12.02 12.98 12.42
CA GLN A 65 11.74 11.80 11.59
C GLN A 65 11.42 10.56 12.45
N ALA A 66 12.11 10.38 13.58
CA ALA A 66 11.80 9.32 14.53
C ALA A 66 10.39 9.48 15.14
N ASP A 67 10.01 10.71 15.51
CA ASP A 67 8.67 10.99 16.01
C ASP A 67 7.60 10.74 14.94
N ALA A 68 7.85 11.17 13.70
CA ALA A 68 6.94 10.95 12.58
C ALA A 68 6.77 9.47 12.23
N LEU A 69 7.85 8.68 12.30
CA LEU A 69 7.81 7.23 12.11
C LEU A 69 6.91 6.55 13.15
N VAL A 70 6.92 7.00 14.41
CA VAL A 70 6.00 6.51 15.44
C VAL A 70 4.59 7.02 15.21
N SER A 71 4.39 8.32 15.03
CA SER A 71 3.03 8.90 14.93
C SER A 71 2.29 8.50 13.66
N SER A 72 3.02 8.13 12.60
CA SER A 72 2.44 7.55 11.39
C SER A 72 1.89 6.14 11.64
N GLY A 73 2.32 5.44 12.69
CA GLY A 73 1.96 4.04 12.95
C GLY A 73 2.80 3.02 12.18
N LEU A 74 3.75 3.46 11.33
CA LEU A 74 4.61 2.56 10.57
C LEU A 74 5.47 1.65 11.46
N LYS A 75 5.80 2.11 12.67
CA LYS A 75 6.44 1.27 13.69
C LYS A 75 5.70 -0.05 13.93
N ASP A 76 4.36 -0.01 13.99
CA ASP A 76 3.53 -1.18 14.29
C ASP A 76 3.52 -2.19 13.12
N HIS A 77 3.96 -1.75 11.93
CA HIS A 77 4.14 -2.56 10.73
C HIS A 77 5.59 -3.06 10.53
N GLY A 78 6.48 -2.79 11.50
CA GLY A 78 7.85 -3.31 11.51
C GLY A 78 8.94 -2.32 11.11
N TYR A 79 8.61 -1.10 10.69
CA TYR A 79 9.60 -0.06 10.42
C TYR A 79 10.20 0.46 11.73
N VAL A 80 11.42 0.03 12.07
CA VAL A 80 12.00 0.30 13.39
C VAL A 80 13.35 1.00 13.35
N TYR A 81 14.08 0.98 12.23
CA TYR A 81 15.38 1.66 12.14
C TYR A 81 15.22 3.14 11.79
N VAL A 82 15.99 4.00 12.44
CA VAL A 82 16.21 5.41 12.08
C VAL A 82 17.70 5.60 11.87
N ASN A 83 18.11 5.62 10.61
CA ASN A 83 19.52 5.63 10.20
C ASN A 83 19.98 7.06 9.95
N LEU A 84 20.98 7.50 10.71
CA LEU A 84 21.77 8.68 10.40
C LEU A 84 22.85 8.29 9.39
N ASP A 85 22.67 8.74 8.15
CA ASP A 85 23.63 8.57 7.06
C ASP A 85 24.78 9.62 7.18
N ASP A 86 25.51 9.85 6.09
CA ASP A 86 26.69 10.72 6.04
C ASP A 86 26.44 12.17 6.51
N PHE A 87 27.52 12.94 6.72
CA PHE A 87 27.58 14.34 7.12
C PHE A 87 27.28 14.64 8.60
N TRP A 88 27.44 13.67 9.49
CA TRP A 88 27.38 13.85 10.95
C TRP A 88 28.69 14.38 11.55
N GLN A 89 29.80 14.11 10.87
CA GLN A 89 31.17 14.39 11.26
C GLN A 89 31.56 15.86 11.08
N LYS A 90 32.60 16.28 11.81
CA LYS A 90 33.26 17.57 11.63
C LYS A 90 34.41 17.45 10.62
N CYS A 91 34.44 18.33 9.62
CA CYS A 91 35.54 18.41 8.65
C CYS A 91 36.37 19.70 8.84
N ASP A 92 37.63 19.66 8.40
CA ASP A 92 38.52 20.81 8.16
C ASP A 92 39.19 20.68 6.78
N ASP A 93 40.13 21.57 6.44
CA ASP A 93 40.81 21.59 5.14
C ASP A 93 41.60 20.30 4.83
N ASN A 94 42.00 19.55 5.86
CA ASN A 94 42.73 18.28 5.73
C ASN A 94 41.82 17.05 5.79
N GLY A 95 40.50 17.25 5.90
CA GLY A 95 39.49 16.19 5.91
C GLY A 95 38.82 16.05 7.26
N PHE A 96 38.61 14.81 7.73
CA PHE A 96 37.94 14.57 9.01
C PHE A 96 38.74 15.17 10.17
N VAL A 97 38.09 15.98 11.01
CA VAL A 97 38.63 16.29 12.34
C VAL A 97 38.56 15.02 13.17
N VAL A 98 39.61 14.73 13.95
CA VAL A 98 39.69 13.50 14.75
C VAL A 98 39.81 13.77 16.25
N ASP A 99 39.30 12.83 17.04
CA ASP A 99 39.47 12.76 18.49
C ASP A 99 40.90 12.32 18.87
N SER A 100 41.17 12.21 20.18
CA SER A 100 42.49 11.84 20.69
C SER A 100 42.92 10.41 20.34
N ALA A 101 42.00 9.55 19.89
CA ALA A 101 42.27 8.18 19.45
C ALA A 101 42.32 8.06 17.91
N GLY A 102 42.23 9.17 17.17
CA GLY A 102 42.24 9.18 15.71
C GLY A 102 40.91 8.84 15.05
N ARG A 103 39.81 8.71 15.81
CA ARG A 103 38.46 8.50 15.29
C ARG A 103 37.83 9.83 14.88
N TRP A 104 36.85 9.85 13.98
CA TRP A 104 36.23 11.11 13.54
C TRP A 104 35.49 11.81 14.68
N ALA A 105 35.67 13.12 14.77
CA ALA A 105 34.94 13.95 15.69
C ALA A 105 33.52 14.21 15.17
N VAL A 106 32.54 14.14 16.07
CA VAL A 106 31.15 14.56 15.82
C VAL A 106 31.11 16.08 15.64
N ASP A 107 30.32 16.57 14.68
CA ASP A 107 30.02 17.99 14.59
C ASP A 107 29.01 18.40 15.67
N SER A 108 29.51 18.93 16.79
CA SER A 108 28.69 19.36 17.92
C SER A 108 27.76 20.52 17.60
N ALA A 109 27.97 21.26 16.50
CA ALA A 109 27.00 22.27 16.05
C ALA A 109 25.74 21.62 15.48
N LYS A 110 25.86 20.45 14.84
CA LYS A 110 24.74 19.67 14.29
C LYS A 110 24.12 18.72 15.31
N PHE A 111 24.95 18.19 16.23
CA PHE A 111 24.57 17.22 17.26
C PHE A 111 25.00 17.71 18.65
N PRO A 112 24.35 18.77 19.18
CA PRO A 112 24.74 19.39 20.44
C PRO A 112 24.63 18.45 21.66
N GLY A 113 23.72 17.47 21.64
CA GLY A 113 23.62 16.43 22.68
C GLY A 113 24.59 15.25 22.47
N GLY A 114 25.26 15.19 21.31
CA GLY A 114 26.08 14.06 20.88
C GLY A 114 25.25 12.87 20.38
N ILE A 115 25.94 11.94 19.71
CA ILE A 115 25.29 10.80 19.05
C ILE A 115 24.61 9.85 20.03
N LYS A 116 25.21 9.62 21.22
CA LYS A 116 24.58 8.80 22.26
C LYS A 116 23.22 9.35 22.70
N ALA A 117 23.11 10.66 22.91
CA ALA A 117 21.84 11.26 23.33
C ALA A 117 20.76 11.14 22.24
N LEU A 118 21.14 11.21 20.97
CA LEU A 118 20.24 10.96 19.85
C LEU A 118 19.80 9.48 19.82
N ALA A 119 20.72 8.54 19.97
CA ALA A 119 20.41 7.12 20.03
C ALA A 119 19.48 6.79 21.20
N ASP A 120 19.79 7.29 22.41
CA ASP A 120 18.96 7.13 23.61
C ASP A 120 17.53 7.69 23.36
N TYR A 121 17.40 8.83 22.67
CA TYR A 121 16.11 9.39 22.29
C TYR A 121 15.33 8.44 21.37
N ILE A 122 15.97 7.93 20.31
CA ILE A 122 15.36 7.01 19.35
C ILE A 122 14.95 5.70 20.04
N HIS A 123 15.79 5.15 20.93
CA HIS A 123 15.47 3.99 21.75
C HIS A 123 14.29 4.23 22.69
N SER A 124 14.16 5.44 23.26
CA SER A 124 13.02 5.79 24.13
C SER A 124 11.67 5.72 23.42
N LYS A 125 11.66 5.78 22.08
CA LYS A 125 10.48 5.62 21.22
C LYS A 125 10.21 4.15 20.85
N GLY A 126 11.05 3.23 21.32
CA GLY A 126 11.04 1.82 20.96
C GLY A 126 11.51 1.57 19.51
N LEU A 127 12.33 2.48 18.97
CA LEU A 127 12.98 2.34 17.67
C LEU A 127 14.44 1.92 17.86
N LYS A 128 15.14 1.67 16.75
CA LYS A 128 16.56 1.30 16.66
C LYS A 128 17.33 2.39 15.94
N PHE A 129 18.56 2.68 16.37
CA PHE A 129 19.39 3.73 15.80
C PHE A 129 20.44 3.17 14.84
N GLY A 130 20.50 3.72 13.63
CA GLY A 130 21.53 3.39 12.65
C GLY A 130 22.54 4.50 12.43
N PHE A 131 23.76 4.10 12.03
CA PHE A 131 24.89 5.01 11.87
C PHE A 131 25.73 4.67 10.62
N TYR A 132 26.68 5.56 10.31
CA TYR A 132 27.40 5.56 9.04
C TYR A 132 28.90 5.81 9.22
N VAL A 133 29.72 5.06 8.47
CA VAL A 133 31.18 5.26 8.31
C VAL A 133 31.64 4.86 6.90
N THR A 134 32.93 5.05 6.62
CA THR A 134 33.61 4.60 5.40
C THR A 134 34.92 3.88 5.75
N PRO A 135 35.50 3.05 4.86
CA PRO A 135 36.81 2.43 5.05
C PRO A 135 37.95 3.41 5.29
N GLY A 136 39.04 2.88 5.86
CA GLY A 136 40.32 3.55 6.02
C GLY A 136 40.50 4.39 7.29
N ILE A 137 41.56 5.19 7.29
CA ILE A 137 41.97 6.07 8.40
C ILE A 137 42.17 7.52 7.93
N ALA A 138 41.74 8.49 8.74
CA ALA A 138 41.79 9.91 8.37
C ALA A 138 43.23 10.43 8.25
N LYS A 139 43.51 11.21 7.20
CA LYS A 139 44.80 11.90 7.04
C LYS A 139 45.17 12.73 8.27
N ASN A 140 44.20 13.38 8.90
CA ASN A 140 44.42 14.12 10.14
C ASN A 140 44.87 13.26 11.32
N ALA A 141 44.40 12.01 11.44
CA ALA A 141 44.92 11.06 12.43
C ALA A 141 46.39 10.76 12.17
N VAL A 142 46.75 10.53 10.90
CA VAL A 142 48.14 10.26 10.48
C VAL A 142 49.05 11.48 10.67
N LEU A 143 48.61 12.68 10.29
CA LEU A 143 49.40 13.91 10.46
C LEU A 143 49.69 14.21 11.93
N LYS A 144 48.67 14.08 12.78
CA LYS A 144 48.79 14.24 14.23
C LYS A 144 49.46 13.04 14.91
N ASN A 145 49.65 11.95 14.17
CA ASN A 145 50.09 10.65 14.64
C ASN A 145 49.37 10.23 15.92
N THR A 146 48.03 10.28 15.92
CA THR A 146 47.23 9.98 17.11
C THR A 146 47.47 8.55 17.60
N PRO A 147 47.47 8.31 18.92
CA PRO A 147 47.58 6.96 19.47
C PRO A 147 46.38 6.10 19.09
N ILE A 148 46.60 4.79 18.95
CA ILE A 148 45.54 3.80 18.79
C ILE A 148 45.13 3.30 20.18
N GLU A 149 43.87 3.53 20.55
CA GLU A 149 43.30 3.21 21.86
C GLU A 149 43.61 1.78 22.31
N GLY A 150 44.25 1.65 23.48
CA GLY A 150 44.57 0.35 24.09
C GLY A 150 45.86 -0.30 23.57
N THR A 151 46.68 0.42 22.80
CA THR A 151 47.94 -0.10 22.25
C THR A 151 49.09 0.90 22.42
N SER A 152 50.32 0.47 22.09
CA SER A 152 51.48 1.35 21.95
C SER A 152 51.63 1.95 20.53
N TYR A 153 50.76 1.57 19.59
CA TYR A 153 50.83 1.99 18.18
C TYR A 153 50.08 3.30 17.94
N HIS A 154 50.38 3.94 16.82
CA HIS A 154 49.81 5.21 16.39
C HIS A 154 49.33 5.13 14.94
N ALA A 155 48.57 6.13 14.51
CA ALA A 155 47.98 6.18 13.17
C ALA A 155 49.00 6.01 12.03
N LYS A 156 50.24 6.53 12.15
CA LYS A 156 51.28 6.34 11.12
C LYS A 156 51.78 4.90 11.01
N ASP A 157 51.66 4.10 12.07
CA ASP A 157 52.17 2.73 12.09
C ASP A 157 51.30 1.78 11.25
N ILE A 158 50.03 2.14 11.04
CA ILE A 158 49.03 1.31 10.37
C ILE A 158 48.52 1.89 9.05
N ALA A 159 48.83 3.15 8.73
CA ALA A 159 48.32 3.79 7.51
C ALA A 159 49.20 3.46 6.29
N ASP A 160 48.60 2.99 5.20
CA ASP A 160 49.23 2.96 3.88
C ASP A 160 49.03 4.32 3.20
N THR A 161 49.96 5.24 3.43
CA THR A 161 49.88 6.61 2.88
C THR A 161 50.13 6.68 1.37
N SER A 162 50.46 5.55 0.72
CA SER A 162 50.63 5.50 -0.74
C SER A 162 49.29 5.37 -1.48
N LYS A 163 48.22 5.03 -0.77
CA LYS A 163 46.87 4.82 -1.32
C LYS A 163 45.84 5.63 -0.56
N THR A 164 44.84 6.13 -1.28
CA THR A 164 43.77 6.93 -0.69
C THR A 164 42.41 6.31 -0.98
N GLU A 165 41.55 6.32 0.03
CA GLU A 165 40.17 5.86 -0.10
C GLU A 165 39.31 6.81 -0.92
N LYS A 166 38.34 6.25 -1.64
CA LYS A 166 37.38 7.01 -2.41
C LYS A 166 36.25 7.50 -1.50
N ASN A 167 36.49 8.61 -0.82
CA ASN A 167 35.50 9.21 0.09
C ASN A 167 34.84 10.47 -0.49
N TYR A 168 33.51 10.48 -0.47
CA TYR A 168 32.67 11.51 -1.08
C TYR A 168 32.33 12.67 -0.14
N ASN A 169 32.69 12.56 1.15
CA ASN A 169 32.41 13.50 2.23
C ASN A 169 33.61 14.40 2.57
N CYS A 170 34.18 14.33 3.78
CA CYS A 170 35.34 15.15 4.17
C CYS A 170 36.61 14.83 3.34
N LYS A 171 36.62 13.75 2.54
CA LYS A 171 37.77 13.27 1.74
C LYS A 171 38.98 12.91 2.63
N ASN A 172 40.15 12.74 2.00
CA ASN A 172 41.45 12.61 2.67
C ASN A 172 41.54 11.48 3.71
N MET A 173 41.22 10.27 3.25
CA MET A 173 41.37 9.04 4.02
C MET A 173 42.42 8.17 3.32
N TYR A 174 43.27 7.52 4.11
CA TYR A 174 44.26 6.54 3.66
C TYR A 174 43.76 5.13 3.91
N TYR A 175 44.32 4.18 3.16
CA TYR A 175 44.12 2.76 3.44
C TYR A 175 44.72 2.40 4.80
N ILE A 176 44.15 1.39 5.46
CA ILE A 176 44.74 0.75 6.63
C ILE A 176 45.49 -0.50 6.17
N ASP A 177 46.76 -0.63 6.55
CA ASP A 177 47.54 -1.86 6.38
C ASP A 177 47.21 -2.83 7.52
N TYR A 178 46.24 -3.72 7.28
CA TYR A 178 45.83 -4.74 8.25
C TYR A 178 46.90 -5.82 8.52
N GLY A 179 48.05 -5.78 7.84
CA GLY A 179 49.24 -6.55 8.19
C GLY A 179 50.03 -5.95 9.36
N LYS A 180 49.72 -4.72 9.78
CA LYS A 180 50.41 -4.03 10.88
C LYS A 180 49.72 -4.26 12.22
N PRO A 181 50.48 -4.46 13.31
CA PRO A 181 49.90 -4.51 14.64
C PRO A 181 49.28 -3.14 15.01
N GLY A 182 48.14 -3.15 15.70
CA GLY A 182 47.35 -1.95 15.98
C GLY A 182 46.21 -1.70 14.99
N ALA A 183 46.27 -2.24 13.76
CA ALA A 183 45.25 -1.99 12.74
C ALA A 183 43.86 -2.49 13.15
N GLN A 184 43.77 -3.73 13.65
CA GLN A 184 42.52 -4.28 14.16
C GLN A 184 42.05 -3.53 15.41
N GLU A 185 42.96 -3.14 16.30
CA GLU A 185 42.64 -2.42 17.53
C GLU A 185 42.06 -1.03 17.25
N PHE A 186 42.50 -0.38 16.17
CA PHE A 186 41.91 0.87 15.70
C PHE A 186 40.42 0.67 15.34
N VAL A 187 40.09 -0.33 14.53
CA VAL A 187 38.69 -0.65 14.18
C VAL A 187 37.89 -1.11 15.41
N ASN A 188 38.50 -1.89 16.32
CA ASN A 188 37.88 -2.27 17.58
C ASN A 188 37.51 -1.05 18.43
N SER A 189 38.33 0.00 18.44
CA SER A 189 38.06 1.23 19.18
C SER A 189 36.84 1.99 18.65
N TRP A 190 36.60 1.94 17.34
CA TRP A 190 35.41 2.48 16.71
C TRP A 190 34.16 1.66 17.04
N ALA A 191 34.24 0.34 16.89
CA ALA A 191 33.12 -0.55 17.20
C ALA A 191 32.70 -0.43 18.67
N ARG A 192 33.66 -0.34 19.61
CA ARG A 192 33.37 -0.07 21.04
C ARG A 192 32.65 1.27 21.23
N GLN A 193 33.10 2.33 20.55
CA GLN A 193 32.45 3.64 20.64
C GLN A 193 31.00 3.57 20.15
N PHE A 194 30.75 2.97 18.99
CA PHE A 194 29.39 2.83 18.44
C PHE A 194 28.49 1.97 19.31
N ALA A 195 29.00 0.86 19.85
CA ALA A 195 28.26 0.06 20.81
C ALA A 195 27.94 0.85 22.09
N SER A 196 28.89 1.67 22.58
CA SER A 196 28.67 2.52 23.76
C SER A 196 27.64 3.64 23.53
N TRP A 197 27.48 4.08 22.28
CA TRP A 197 26.44 5.03 21.89
C TRP A 197 25.09 4.37 21.69
N GLY A 198 25.01 3.05 21.61
CA GLY A 198 23.75 2.33 21.38
C GLY A 198 23.40 2.15 19.90
N VAL A 199 24.38 2.16 18.99
CA VAL A 199 24.12 1.86 17.57
C VAL A 199 23.58 0.43 17.40
N ASP A 200 22.55 0.25 16.58
CA ASP A 200 21.90 -1.03 16.25
C ASP A 200 22.08 -1.43 14.79
N TYR A 201 22.46 -0.48 13.94
CA TYR A 201 22.67 -0.66 12.52
C TYR A 201 23.90 0.17 12.09
N LEU A 202 24.83 -0.39 11.34
CA LEU A 202 25.99 0.30 10.81
C LEU A 202 26.08 0.10 9.30
N LYS A 203 25.99 1.20 8.55
CA LYS A 203 26.33 1.25 7.12
C LYS A 203 27.81 1.63 6.98
N ILE A 204 28.57 0.81 6.26
CA ILE A 204 29.90 1.19 5.75
C ILE A 204 29.77 1.48 4.24
N ASP A 205 30.14 2.68 3.84
CA ASP A 205 29.96 3.16 2.46
C ASP A 205 31.28 3.29 1.70
N GLY A 206 31.21 3.32 0.37
CA GLY A 206 32.36 3.39 -0.52
C GLY A 206 33.11 2.06 -0.72
N VAL A 207 32.56 0.94 -0.27
CA VAL A 207 33.18 -0.40 -0.32
C VAL A 207 33.27 -0.95 -1.75
N GLY A 208 34.44 -1.48 -2.10
CA GLY A 208 34.68 -2.38 -3.23
C GLY A 208 35.54 -3.59 -2.85
N SER A 209 35.96 -4.39 -3.84
CA SER A 209 36.78 -5.61 -3.61
C SER A 209 38.08 -5.33 -2.87
N GLN A 210 38.67 -4.15 -3.09
CA GLN A 210 39.90 -3.73 -2.43
C GLN A 210 39.73 -3.48 -0.92
N ASP A 211 38.49 -3.28 -0.44
CA ASP A 211 38.17 -2.96 0.96
C ASP A 211 37.65 -4.20 1.73
N ILE A 212 37.76 -5.41 1.17
CA ILE A 212 37.46 -6.66 1.87
C ILE A 212 38.19 -6.73 3.24
N PRO A 213 39.48 -6.34 3.36
CA PRO A 213 40.16 -6.30 4.65
C PRO A 213 39.47 -5.39 5.70
N ASP A 214 38.99 -4.21 5.29
CA ASP A 214 38.20 -3.33 6.16
C ASP A 214 36.91 -4.00 6.60
N VAL A 215 36.20 -4.63 5.65
CA VAL A 215 34.94 -5.33 5.94
C VAL A 215 35.15 -6.47 6.93
N GLU A 216 36.22 -7.26 6.79
CA GLU A 216 36.59 -8.33 7.73
C GLU A 216 36.95 -7.79 9.11
N ALA A 217 37.71 -6.69 9.17
CA ALA A 217 38.08 -6.05 10.42
C ALA A 217 36.87 -5.49 11.16
N TRP A 218 35.91 -4.89 10.45
CA TRP A 218 34.65 -4.38 11.01
C TRP A 218 33.72 -5.50 11.48
N ASP A 219 33.52 -6.60 10.72
CA ASP A 219 32.73 -7.75 11.20
C ASP A 219 33.30 -8.29 12.52
N LYS A 220 34.62 -8.50 12.58
CA LYS A 220 35.31 -8.94 13.79
C LYS A 220 35.15 -7.96 14.95
N ALA A 221 35.32 -6.67 14.69
CA ALA A 221 35.23 -5.62 15.69
C ALA A 221 33.81 -5.49 16.26
N LEU A 222 32.79 -5.50 15.40
CA LEU A 222 31.38 -5.41 15.80
C LEU A 222 30.97 -6.61 16.66
N ARG A 223 31.36 -7.83 16.27
CA ARG A 223 31.12 -9.04 17.08
C ARG A 223 31.77 -8.96 18.45
N ALA A 224 32.99 -8.44 18.52
CA ALA A 224 33.73 -8.32 19.78
C ALA A 224 33.08 -7.35 20.79
N THR A 225 32.17 -6.47 20.35
CA THR A 225 31.42 -5.59 21.26
C THR A 225 30.38 -6.32 22.10
N GLY A 226 29.92 -7.50 21.66
CA GLY A 226 28.79 -8.22 22.26
C GLY A 226 27.41 -7.56 22.04
N ARG A 227 27.33 -6.39 21.40
CA ARG A 227 26.07 -5.76 21.01
C ARG A 227 25.64 -6.27 19.63
N PRO A 228 24.39 -6.71 19.44
CA PRO A 228 23.90 -7.04 18.11
C PRO A 228 23.74 -5.76 17.27
N ILE A 229 24.55 -5.66 16.20
CA ILE A 229 24.54 -4.52 15.26
C ILE A 229 24.34 -5.10 13.85
N ASN A 230 23.31 -4.65 13.15
CA ASN A 230 23.08 -4.99 11.75
C ASN A 230 24.14 -4.28 10.89
N TYR A 231 24.93 -5.04 10.12
CA TYR A 231 26.06 -4.53 9.37
C TYR A 231 25.77 -4.52 7.86
N ALA A 232 25.71 -3.34 7.26
CA ALA A 232 25.33 -3.12 5.88
C ALA A 232 26.48 -2.53 5.07
N LEU A 233 26.69 -3.05 3.86
CA LEU A 233 27.74 -2.60 2.94
C LEU A 233 27.15 -1.76 1.81
N SER A 234 27.85 -0.71 1.42
CA SER A 234 27.48 0.22 0.36
C SER A 234 28.76 0.68 -0.35
N ASN A 235 28.79 1.09 -1.63
CA ASN A 235 27.68 1.46 -2.50
C ASN A 235 27.41 0.40 -3.59
N ASN A 236 28.05 0.49 -4.75
CA ASN A 236 27.82 -0.46 -5.84
C ASN A 236 28.78 -1.66 -5.74
N LEU A 237 28.45 -2.68 -4.93
CA LEU A 237 29.38 -3.79 -4.67
C LEU A 237 29.55 -4.71 -5.90
N PRO A 238 30.75 -5.27 -6.13
CA PRO A 238 30.97 -6.26 -7.17
C PRO A 238 30.27 -7.59 -6.88
N ILE A 239 29.44 -8.07 -7.82
CA ILE A 239 28.73 -9.36 -7.69
C ILE A 239 29.67 -10.58 -7.65
N ALA A 240 30.88 -10.45 -8.21
CA ALA A 240 31.91 -11.49 -8.15
C ALA A 240 32.28 -11.88 -6.71
N ASP A 241 32.12 -10.94 -5.77
CA ASP A 241 32.44 -11.10 -4.35
C ASP A 241 31.20 -11.37 -3.48
N ALA A 242 30.04 -11.64 -4.07
CA ALA A 242 28.78 -11.82 -3.33
C ALA A 242 28.85 -12.88 -2.21
N SER A 243 29.65 -13.94 -2.40
CA SER A 243 29.86 -14.97 -1.36
C SER A 243 30.65 -14.44 -0.16
N THR A 244 31.58 -13.51 -0.40
CA THR A 244 32.34 -12.80 0.64
C THR A 244 31.44 -11.80 1.37
N TRP A 245 30.66 -11.00 0.65
CA TRP A 245 29.72 -10.04 1.25
C TRP A 245 28.72 -10.75 2.16
N ARG A 246 28.12 -11.85 1.68
CA ARG A 246 27.20 -12.66 2.49
C ARG A 246 27.84 -13.27 3.73
N ARG A 247 29.14 -13.59 3.68
CA ARG A 247 29.86 -14.14 4.84
C ARG A 247 30.09 -13.08 5.91
N LEU A 248 30.30 -11.82 5.52
CA LEU A 248 30.81 -10.78 6.41
C LEU A 248 29.74 -9.75 6.84
N ALA A 249 28.64 -9.62 6.11
CA ALA A 249 27.65 -8.57 6.35
C ALA A 249 26.21 -9.10 6.34
N ASN A 250 25.31 -8.30 6.90
CA ASN A 250 23.88 -8.57 6.95
C ASN A 250 23.14 -8.10 5.69
N SER A 251 23.64 -7.06 5.01
CA SER A 251 23.17 -6.65 3.68
C SER A 251 24.27 -5.97 2.88
N TRP A 252 24.11 -5.92 1.55
CA TRP A 252 25.05 -5.25 0.64
C TRP A 252 24.32 -4.63 -0.55
N ARG A 253 24.68 -3.39 -0.88
CA ARG A 253 24.04 -2.64 -1.94
C ARG A 253 24.52 -3.12 -3.32
N THR A 254 23.55 -3.32 -4.20
CA THR A 254 23.71 -4.10 -5.45
C THR A 254 23.91 -3.25 -6.70
N GLN A 255 23.67 -1.94 -6.59
CA GLN A 255 23.88 -0.93 -7.62
C GLN A 255 24.26 0.41 -6.95
N GLY A 256 24.53 1.46 -7.72
CA GLY A 256 24.69 2.83 -7.21
C GLY A 256 23.43 3.37 -6.50
N ASP A 257 23.47 4.66 -6.16
CA ASP A 257 22.35 5.37 -5.52
C ASP A 257 21.05 5.28 -6.34
N VAL A 258 19.91 5.15 -5.67
CA VAL A 258 18.57 5.16 -6.28
C VAL A 258 18.08 6.57 -6.55
N GLU A 259 18.64 7.56 -5.88
CA GLU A 259 18.31 8.96 -6.09
C GLU A 259 18.77 9.45 -7.48
N CYS A 260 17.96 10.29 -8.12
CA CYS A 260 18.29 10.89 -9.43
C CYS A 260 19.26 12.07 -9.29
N TYR A 261 19.37 12.62 -8.07
CA TYR A 261 20.09 13.85 -7.77
C TYR A 261 19.67 15.05 -8.62
N CYS A 262 18.38 15.08 -8.99
CA CYS A 262 17.81 16.02 -9.92
C CYS A 262 16.90 17.09 -9.26
N GLY A 263 16.74 17.03 -7.93
CA GLY A 263 16.03 18.06 -7.16
C GLY A 263 16.74 19.42 -7.13
N PRO A 264 16.00 20.54 -6.96
CA PRO A 264 16.54 21.89 -7.04
C PRO A 264 17.23 22.38 -5.75
N GLY A 265 17.10 21.66 -4.64
CA GLY A 265 17.75 22.06 -3.39
C GLY A 265 19.25 21.78 -3.38
N ALA A 266 19.92 22.23 -2.32
CA ALA A 266 21.37 22.23 -2.24
C ALA A 266 21.97 20.82 -2.45
N ASN A 267 22.90 20.70 -3.40
CA ASN A 267 23.52 19.43 -3.80
C ASN A 267 22.53 18.39 -4.38
N GLY A 268 21.34 18.79 -4.82
CA GLY A 268 20.28 17.89 -5.28
C GLY A 268 19.44 17.32 -4.14
N SER A 269 19.43 17.95 -2.94
CA SER A 269 18.51 17.58 -1.86
C SER A 269 17.13 18.13 -2.15
N GLY A 270 16.08 17.36 -1.91
CA GLY A 270 14.69 17.78 -2.19
C GLY A 270 14.14 17.18 -3.47
N TYR A 271 12.88 17.48 -3.74
CA TYR A 271 12.09 16.77 -4.74
C TYR A 271 12.42 17.16 -6.20
N PRO A 272 12.39 16.21 -7.15
CA PRO A 272 12.19 14.78 -6.93
C PRO A 272 13.42 14.08 -6.34
N LEU A 273 13.17 13.08 -5.50
CA LEU A 273 14.23 12.27 -4.86
C LEU A 273 14.81 11.26 -5.86
N THR A 274 13.95 10.66 -6.68
CA THR A 274 14.32 9.66 -7.69
C THR A 274 13.58 9.91 -9.00
N ASP A 275 13.78 9.04 -9.97
CA ASP A 275 12.98 8.96 -11.18
C ASP A 275 12.78 7.50 -11.60
N TRP A 276 11.86 7.26 -12.54
CA TRP A 276 11.55 5.92 -12.98
C TRP A 276 12.73 5.18 -13.62
N SER A 277 13.70 5.87 -14.22
CA SER A 277 14.87 5.22 -14.83
C SER A 277 15.80 4.62 -13.79
N HIS A 278 15.99 5.30 -12.65
CA HIS A 278 16.77 4.80 -11.53
C HIS A 278 16.09 3.57 -10.91
N VAL A 279 14.78 3.65 -10.66
CA VAL A 279 14.00 2.52 -10.13
C VAL A 279 13.94 1.35 -11.10
N SER A 280 13.57 1.58 -12.35
CA SER A 280 13.41 0.50 -13.34
C SER A 280 14.72 -0.20 -13.69
N SER A 281 15.87 0.47 -13.54
CA SER A 281 17.19 -0.17 -13.68
C SER A 281 17.39 -1.33 -12.69
N ARG A 282 16.76 -1.27 -11.50
CA ARG A 282 16.88 -2.28 -10.44
C ARG A 282 16.28 -3.62 -10.81
N PHE A 283 15.39 -3.71 -11.82
CA PHE A 283 14.83 -4.99 -12.27
C PHE A 283 15.91 -5.96 -12.76
N ASN A 284 16.95 -5.47 -13.44
CA ASN A 284 18.05 -6.31 -13.89
C ASN A 284 18.94 -6.74 -12.73
N THR A 285 19.24 -5.82 -11.83
CA THR A 285 20.06 -6.05 -10.65
C THR A 285 19.39 -7.03 -9.68
N ALA A 286 18.10 -6.86 -9.39
CA ALA A 286 17.32 -7.80 -8.58
C ALA A 286 17.35 -9.21 -9.18
N ALA A 287 17.25 -9.34 -10.51
CA ALA A 287 17.31 -10.62 -11.18
C ALA A 287 18.70 -11.28 -11.14
N SER A 288 19.78 -10.51 -11.32
CA SER A 288 21.16 -11.06 -11.30
C SER A 288 21.62 -11.41 -9.88
N TRP A 289 21.22 -10.62 -8.89
CA TRP A 289 21.64 -10.81 -7.50
C TRP A 289 20.77 -11.80 -6.73
N GLN A 290 19.57 -12.15 -7.22
CA GLN A 290 18.61 -13.06 -6.57
C GLN A 290 19.24 -14.28 -5.88
N PRO A 291 20.21 -15.02 -6.47
CA PRO A 291 20.78 -16.21 -5.85
C PRO A 291 21.56 -15.96 -4.55
N HIS A 292 21.87 -14.70 -4.24
CA HIS A 292 22.72 -14.31 -3.11
C HIS A 292 21.93 -13.81 -1.89
N ALA A 293 20.61 -13.59 -2.02
CA ALA A 293 19.76 -13.15 -0.91
C ALA A 293 19.02 -14.31 -0.23
N GLY A 294 18.84 -14.19 1.08
CA GLY A 294 18.05 -15.09 1.93
C GLY A 294 18.48 -15.00 3.39
N PRO A 295 17.92 -15.81 4.29
CA PRO A 295 18.36 -15.83 5.68
C PRO A 295 19.89 -15.94 5.78
N GLY A 296 20.48 -15.01 6.53
CA GLY A 296 21.93 -14.81 6.61
C GLY A 296 22.45 -13.59 5.86
N GLY A 297 21.77 -13.08 4.83
CA GLY A 297 22.17 -11.84 4.17
C GLY A 297 21.27 -11.39 3.02
N TRP A 298 21.09 -10.08 2.88
CA TRP A 298 20.11 -9.49 1.98
C TRP A 298 20.74 -8.62 0.90
N ASN A 299 20.24 -8.75 -0.33
CA ASN A 299 20.56 -7.80 -1.40
C ASN A 299 19.86 -6.48 -1.12
N ASP A 300 20.63 -5.40 -1.04
CA ASP A 300 20.12 -4.05 -0.85
C ASP A 300 19.96 -3.35 -2.20
N LEU A 301 18.71 -3.02 -2.54
CA LEU A 301 18.34 -2.29 -3.75
C LEU A 301 18.41 -0.77 -3.55
N ASP A 302 18.84 -0.34 -2.36
CA ASP A 302 18.89 1.02 -1.83
C ASP A 302 17.53 1.51 -1.30
N SER A 303 17.47 2.78 -0.87
CA SER A 303 16.28 3.39 -0.28
C SER A 303 14.98 3.18 -1.07
N LEU A 304 13.87 3.10 -0.33
CA LEU A 304 12.51 3.04 -0.85
C LEU A 304 11.91 4.45 -0.87
N GLU A 305 11.80 5.02 -2.07
CA GLU A 305 11.30 6.38 -2.30
C GLU A 305 9.78 6.40 -2.47
N ILE A 306 9.07 6.24 -1.35
CA ILE A 306 7.60 6.28 -1.28
C ILE A 306 7.18 7.25 -0.19
N GLY A 307 6.35 8.21 -0.56
CA GLY A 307 5.84 9.28 0.29
C GLY A 307 5.86 10.62 -0.42
N ASN A 308 4.94 11.49 -0.01
CA ASN A 308 4.82 12.86 -0.53
C ASN A 308 4.32 12.87 -1.99
N GLY A 309 3.57 11.84 -2.39
CA GLY A 309 2.92 11.75 -3.68
C GLY A 309 3.91 11.81 -4.85
N ASP A 310 3.49 12.46 -5.94
CA ASP A 310 4.26 12.52 -7.17
C ASP A 310 5.48 13.45 -7.08
N GLU A 311 5.60 14.23 -6.00
CA GLU A 311 6.80 15.04 -5.75
C GLU A 311 8.04 14.17 -5.63
N VAL A 312 7.92 12.91 -5.20
CA VAL A 312 9.06 11.98 -5.13
C VAL A 312 9.71 11.70 -6.49
N GLY A 313 9.04 12.01 -7.60
CA GLY A 313 9.51 11.80 -8.97
C GLY A 313 9.00 10.52 -9.63
N LEU A 314 8.05 9.86 -8.99
CA LEU A 314 7.38 8.64 -9.46
C LEU A 314 5.87 8.89 -9.52
N THR A 315 5.16 8.23 -10.43
CA THR A 315 3.68 8.17 -10.36
C THR A 315 3.23 7.18 -9.29
N ALA A 316 1.95 7.21 -8.89
CA ALA A 316 1.39 6.22 -7.96
C ALA A 316 1.60 4.77 -8.41
N ASP A 317 1.46 4.48 -9.72
CA ASP A 317 1.71 3.14 -10.28
C ASP A 317 3.19 2.76 -10.15
N GLN A 318 4.09 3.69 -10.43
CA GLN A 318 5.54 3.48 -10.30
C GLN A 318 5.97 3.29 -8.84
N ARG A 319 5.38 4.02 -7.89
CA ARG A 319 5.59 3.80 -6.43
C ARG A 319 5.15 2.39 -6.01
N ARG A 320 4.01 1.90 -6.52
CA ARG A 320 3.57 0.51 -6.29
C ARG A 320 4.54 -0.51 -6.89
N SER A 321 5.03 -0.28 -8.11
CA SER A 321 6.05 -1.15 -8.72
C SER A 321 7.37 -1.13 -7.96
N HIS A 322 7.78 0.04 -7.44
CA HIS A 322 8.96 0.21 -6.61
C HIS A 322 8.85 -0.62 -5.32
N PHE A 323 7.76 -0.48 -4.54
CA PHE A 323 7.52 -1.33 -3.36
C PHE A 323 7.53 -2.81 -3.74
N THR A 324 6.76 -3.17 -4.78
CA THR A 324 6.56 -4.57 -5.17
C THR A 324 7.87 -5.24 -5.55
N LEU A 325 8.76 -4.56 -6.29
CA LEU A 325 10.06 -5.12 -6.64
C LEU A 325 10.95 -5.32 -5.39
N TRP A 326 10.99 -4.35 -4.48
CA TRP A 326 11.77 -4.44 -3.24
C TRP A 326 11.30 -5.62 -2.38
N ALA A 327 9.99 -5.74 -2.17
CA ALA A 327 9.42 -6.86 -1.41
C ALA A 327 9.63 -8.22 -2.09
N MET A 328 9.56 -8.27 -3.42
CA MET A 328 9.87 -9.49 -4.16
C MET A 328 11.35 -9.87 -4.07
N ALA A 329 12.26 -8.89 -3.97
CA ALA A 329 13.69 -9.13 -3.79
C ALA A 329 14.09 -9.48 -2.36
N ALA A 330 13.19 -9.37 -1.38
CA ALA A 330 13.50 -9.43 0.06
C ALA A 330 14.61 -8.42 0.43
N SER A 331 14.47 -7.20 -0.09
CA SER A 331 15.44 -6.12 0.13
C SER A 331 15.10 -5.33 1.39
N PRO A 332 16.08 -4.78 2.12
CA PRO A 332 15.78 -3.86 3.21
C PRO A 332 14.79 -2.76 2.78
N LEU A 333 13.72 -2.57 3.54
CA LEU A 333 12.71 -1.53 3.28
C LEU A 333 13.06 -0.29 4.09
N LEU A 334 14.11 0.43 3.66
CA LEU A 334 14.57 1.67 4.28
C LEU A 334 13.99 2.87 3.52
N LEU A 335 13.09 3.62 4.13
CA LEU A 335 12.43 4.78 3.53
C LEU A 335 13.42 5.96 3.38
N GLY A 336 13.40 6.65 2.24
CA GLY A 336 14.21 7.86 1.98
C GLY A 336 13.46 9.19 2.14
N THR A 337 12.12 9.14 2.15
CA THR A 337 11.25 10.33 2.07
C THR A 337 11.16 11.16 3.36
N ASP A 338 10.42 12.27 3.32
CA ASP A 338 10.03 13.04 4.51
C ASP A 338 8.84 12.40 5.25
N LEU A 339 9.10 11.72 6.36
CA LEU A 339 8.03 11.13 7.15
C LEU A 339 7.16 12.19 7.85
N THR A 340 7.67 13.40 8.05
CA THR A 340 6.91 14.49 8.70
C THR A 340 5.82 15.07 7.81
N ALA A 341 5.90 14.81 6.50
CA ALA A 341 4.95 15.25 5.49
C ALA A 341 4.34 14.07 4.70
N LEU A 342 4.37 12.87 5.26
CA LEU A 342 3.85 11.66 4.63
C LEU A 342 2.33 11.77 4.39
N ASP A 343 1.92 11.71 3.13
CA ASP A 343 0.50 11.74 2.76
C ASP A 343 -0.21 10.41 3.06
N SER A 344 -1.54 10.44 3.10
CA SER A 344 -2.35 9.28 3.48
C SER A 344 -2.30 8.13 2.47
N VAL A 345 -2.09 8.42 1.18
CA VAL A 345 -2.06 7.41 0.11
C VAL A 345 -0.79 6.58 0.23
N ASP A 346 0.35 7.26 0.32
CA ASP A 346 1.64 6.60 0.43
C ASP A 346 1.81 5.93 1.81
N LYS A 347 1.30 6.54 2.89
CA LYS A 347 1.19 5.87 4.19
C LYS A 347 0.44 4.55 4.09
N ALA A 348 -0.69 4.51 3.37
CA ALA A 348 -1.46 3.27 3.21
C ALA A 348 -0.70 2.21 2.38
N MET A 349 0.13 2.62 1.41
CA MET A 349 1.04 1.69 0.72
C MET A 349 2.07 1.12 1.68
N LEU A 350 2.70 1.99 2.47
CA LEU A 350 3.73 1.63 3.45
C LEU A 350 3.20 0.78 4.61
N ALA A 351 1.93 0.92 4.98
CA ALA A 351 1.27 0.14 6.04
C ALA A 351 0.63 -1.17 5.54
N ASN A 352 0.83 -1.56 4.28
CA ASN A 352 0.16 -2.74 3.74
C ASN A 352 0.89 -4.04 4.11
N ASP A 353 0.46 -4.66 5.21
CA ASP A 353 1.00 -5.91 5.76
C ASP A 353 1.06 -7.07 4.77
N ARG A 354 0.24 -7.07 3.71
CA ARG A 354 0.29 -8.11 2.69
C ARG A 354 1.55 -8.02 1.83
N LEU A 355 2.06 -6.81 1.57
CA LEU A 355 3.29 -6.61 0.79
C LEU A 355 4.51 -6.69 1.70
N ILE A 356 4.42 -6.14 2.92
CA ILE A 356 5.45 -6.34 3.94
C ILE A 356 5.63 -7.83 4.21
N GLY A 357 4.53 -8.59 4.31
CA GLY A 357 4.58 -10.05 4.48
C GLY A 357 5.27 -10.78 3.32
N VAL A 358 5.19 -10.26 2.09
CA VAL A 358 5.97 -10.79 0.96
C VAL A 358 7.46 -10.57 1.23
N ASP A 359 7.88 -9.36 1.56
CA ASP A 359 9.29 -9.07 1.90
C ASP A 359 9.81 -9.94 3.06
N GLN A 360 9.05 -9.97 4.14
CA GLN A 360 9.41 -10.56 5.43
C GLN A 360 9.32 -12.10 5.46
N ASP A 361 8.82 -12.75 4.40
CA ASP A 361 8.98 -14.19 4.18
C ASP A 361 10.44 -14.58 3.93
N GLY A 362 11.29 -13.63 3.50
CA GLY A 362 12.73 -13.81 3.44
C GLY A 362 13.21 -14.66 2.25
N VAL A 363 12.36 -14.89 1.25
CA VAL A 363 12.73 -15.53 -0.01
C VAL A 363 12.83 -14.48 -1.11
N ALA A 364 13.97 -14.41 -1.81
CA ALA A 364 14.15 -13.52 -2.95
C ALA A 364 13.60 -14.16 -4.25
N ALA A 365 12.78 -13.41 -4.98
CA ALA A 365 12.05 -13.88 -6.16
C ALA A 365 12.89 -13.92 -7.42
N LYS A 366 12.73 -15.01 -8.18
CA LYS A 366 13.36 -15.21 -9.48
C LYS A 366 12.58 -14.49 -10.58
N ARG A 367 13.27 -13.84 -11.51
CA ARG A 367 12.66 -13.37 -12.75
C ARG A 367 12.30 -14.55 -13.66
N VAL A 368 11.03 -14.71 -13.98
CA VAL A 368 10.49 -15.81 -14.82
C VAL A 368 10.08 -15.35 -16.22
N VAL A 369 9.82 -14.04 -16.40
CA VAL A 369 9.61 -13.43 -17.73
C VAL A 369 10.44 -12.15 -17.83
N ASN A 370 11.14 -12.01 -18.96
CA ASN A 370 11.88 -10.80 -19.33
C ASN A 370 11.65 -10.54 -20.83
N SER A 371 10.68 -9.70 -21.18
CA SER A 371 10.32 -9.40 -22.58
C SER A 371 10.01 -7.92 -22.78
N GLY A 372 11.05 -7.15 -23.11
CA GLY A 372 10.94 -5.70 -23.23
C GLY A 372 10.47 -5.10 -21.91
N VAL A 373 9.38 -4.34 -21.95
CA VAL A 373 8.77 -3.74 -20.75
C VAL A 373 8.03 -4.74 -19.86
N ARG A 374 7.78 -5.97 -20.33
CA ARG A 374 7.02 -6.98 -19.59
C ARG A 374 7.97 -7.81 -18.74
N GLN A 375 7.87 -7.66 -17.43
CA GLN A 375 8.70 -8.38 -16.47
C GLN A 375 7.80 -9.19 -15.52
N VAL A 376 8.19 -10.41 -15.18
CA VAL A 376 7.51 -11.21 -14.14
C VAL A 376 8.52 -11.78 -13.17
N PHE A 377 8.30 -11.59 -11.89
CA PHE A 377 9.06 -12.17 -10.79
C PHE A 377 8.19 -13.13 -10.01
N SER A 378 8.76 -14.23 -9.54
CA SER A 378 8.04 -15.23 -8.77
C SER A 378 8.90 -15.86 -7.68
N LYS A 379 8.27 -16.16 -6.55
CA LYS A 379 8.85 -16.97 -5.48
C LYS A 379 7.84 -17.95 -4.93
N ARG A 380 8.34 -18.98 -4.27
CA ARG A 380 7.54 -19.86 -3.42
C ARG A 380 7.86 -19.52 -1.98
N GLU A 381 6.84 -19.05 -1.26
CA GLU A 381 6.97 -18.69 0.15
C GLU A 381 7.13 -19.94 1.02
N ASN A 382 7.56 -19.76 2.26
CA ASN A 382 7.75 -20.88 3.20
C ASN A 382 6.45 -21.63 3.52
N SER A 383 5.30 -20.96 3.38
CA SER A 383 3.96 -21.57 3.48
C SER A 383 3.70 -22.62 2.39
N GLY A 384 4.44 -22.56 1.28
CA GLY A 384 4.24 -23.37 0.09
C GLY A 384 3.42 -22.66 -1.01
N ASP A 385 2.81 -21.52 -0.71
CA ASP A 385 2.13 -20.67 -1.69
C ASP A 385 3.15 -19.98 -2.61
N TYR A 386 2.71 -19.59 -3.80
CA TYR A 386 3.53 -18.84 -4.75
C TYR A 386 3.13 -17.37 -4.74
N VAL A 387 4.11 -16.48 -4.80
CA VAL A 387 3.86 -15.05 -5.01
C VAL A 387 4.42 -14.66 -6.37
N VAL A 388 3.59 -14.02 -7.18
CA VAL A 388 3.88 -13.67 -8.57
C VAL A 388 3.61 -12.19 -8.80
N ALA A 389 4.61 -11.48 -9.30
CA ALA A 389 4.55 -10.06 -9.58
C ALA A 389 4.74 -9.81 -11.08
N LEU A 390 3.72 -9.24 -11.73
CA LEU A 390 3.72 -8.87 -13.14
C LEU A 390 3.92 -7.36 -13.23
N PHE A 391 4.79 -6.90 -14.12
CA PHE A 391 5.13 -5.49 -14.26
C PHE A 391 5.13 -5.05 -15.72
N ASN A 392 4.65 -3.83 -15.97
CA ASN A 392 4.97 -3.06 -17.15
C ASN A 392 5.99 -1.98 -16.78
N THR A 393 7.26 -2.18 -17.13
CA THR A 393 8.34 -1.22 -16.83
C THR A 393 8.42 -0.06 -17.81
N GLY A 394 7.54 0.01 -18.80
CA GLY A 394 7.49 1.08 -19.78
C GLY A 394 7.03 2.41 -19.18
N THR A 395 7.41 3.51 -19.82
CA THR A 395 6.94 4.87 -19.50
C THR A 395 5.74 5.29 -20.36
N SER A 396 5.36 4.47 -21.34
CA SER A 396 4.18 4.66 -22.20
C SER A 396 3.67 3.31 -22.71
N GLY A 397 2.40 3.29 -23.14
CA GLY A 397 1.75 2.09 -23.69
C GLY A 397 1.31 1.07 -22.64
N ASN A 398 0.06 0.61 -22.75
CA ASN A 398 -0.42 -0.51 -21.95
C ASN A 398 0.20 -1.81 -22.46
N SER A 399 0.53 -2.73 -21.56
CA SER A 399 1.09 -4.04 -21.91
C SER A 399 0.33 -5.16 -21.21
N THR A 400 -0.14 -6.16 -21.96
CA THR A 400 -0.57 -7.44 -21.39
C THR A 400 0.66 -8.24 -21.00
N VAL A 401 0.80 -8.48 -19.70
CA VAL A 401 1.84 -9.32 -19.11
C VAL A 401 1.18 -10.64 -18.71
N SER A 402 1.80 -11.75 -19.10
CA SER A 402 1.27 -13.09 -18.87
C SER A 402 2.36 -14.01 -18.32
N VAL A 403 1.95 -14.99 -17.53
CA VAL A 403 2.84 -16.03 -17.01
C VAL A 403 2.07 -17.34 -16.87
N ASN A 404 2.68 -18.44 -17.30
CA ASN A 404 2.14 -19.78 -17.06
C ASN A 404 2.56 -20.26 -15.67
N TRP A 405 1.68 -21.00 -14.99
CA TRP A 405 2.00 -21.63 -13.71
C TRP A 405 3.22 -22.54 -13.80
N SER A 406 3.43 -23.19 -14.96
CA SER A 406 4.60 -24.03 -15.20
C SER A 406 5.92 -23.23 -15.17
N GLN A 407 5.89 -21.95 -15.55
CA GLN A 407 7.03 -21.04 -15.45
C GLN A 407 7.26 -20.55 -14.02
N VAL A 408 6.18 -20.47 -13.21
CA VAL A 408 6.21 -20.14 -11.78
C VAL A 408 6.74 -21.31 -10.95
N GLY A 409 6.44 -22.55 -11.36
CA GLY A 409 6.95 -23.78 -10.76
C GLY A 409 5.88 -24.77 -10.30
N PHE A 410 4.64 -24.70 -10.82
CA PHE A 410 3.59 -25.70 -10.61
C PHE A 410 2.69 -25.85 -11.84
N SER A 411 1.82 -26.86 -11.89
CA SER A 411 0.89 -27.09 -13.01
C SER A 411 -0.55 -27.22 -12.49
N GLY A 412 -1.54 -27.07 -13.38
CA GLY A 412 -2.95 -27.17 -13.03
C GLY A 412 -3.56 -25.83 -12.64
N SER A 413 -4.35 -25.79 -11.57
CA SER A 413 -5.04 -24.57 -11.15
C SER A 413 -4.45 -23.99 -9.87
N GLY A 414 -4.52 -22.67 -9.73
CA GLY A 414 -4.12 -21.94 -8.54
C GLY A 414 -5.25 -21.06 -8.03
N ASP A 415 -5.46 -21.04 -6.71
CA ASP A 415 -6.37 -20.12 -6.05
C ASP A 415 -5.67 -18.77 -5.81
N VAL A 416 -6.17 -17.71 -6.46
CA VAL A 416 -5.43 -16.45 -6.63
C VAL A 416 -5.99 -15.35 -5.74
N THR A 417 -5.11 -14.58 -5.09
CA THR A 417 -5.45 -13.36 -4.35
C THR A 417 -4.54 -12.21 -4.78
N ASP A 418 -5.12 -11.05 -5.10
CA ASP A 418 -4.37 -9.81 -5.36
C ASP A 418 -3.89 -9.20 -4.04
N LEU A 419 -2.58 -8.99 -3.87
CA LEU A 419 -1.99 -8.56 -2.61
C LEU A 419 -2.02 -7.05 -2.39
N TRP A 420 -2.25 -6.24 -3.42
CA TRP A 420 -2.46 -4.80 -3.24
C TRP A 420 -3.87 -4.53 -2.67
N SER A 421 -4.89 -5.08 -3.32
CA SER A 421 -6.31 -4.88 -2.97
C SER A 421 -6.84 -5.83 -1.90
N GLY A 422 -6.37 -7.08 -1.91
CA GLY A 422 -6.79 -8.14 -0.97
C GLY A 422 -7.93 -8.96 -1.55
N SER A 423 -8.32 -8.63 -2.78
CA SER A 423 -9.35 -9.31 -3.53
C SER A 423 -8.88 -10.72 -3.87
N HIS A 424 -9.66 -11.69 -3.41
CA HIS A 424 -9.68 -13.03 -3.98
C HIS A 424 -10.11 -12.95 -5.45
N LYS A 425 -9.42 -13.66 -6.33
CA LYS A 425 -9.63 -13.70 -7.79
C LYS A 425 -10.14 -15.06 -8.27
N GLY A 426 -10.36 -15.99 -7.34
CA GLY A 426 -10.83 -17.34 -7.63
C GLY A 426 -9.73 -18.28 -8.11
N VAL A 427 -10.16 -19.47 -8.51
CA VAL A 427 -9.29 -20.53 -9.03
C VAL A 427 -9.05 -20.31 -10.53
N ILE A 428 -7.79 -20.13 -10.91
CA ILE A 428 -7.37 -19.84 -12.28
C ILE A 428 -6.49 -20.98 -12.79
N ALA A 429 -6.88 -21.54 -13.94
CA ALA A 429 -6.18 -22.64 -14.58
C ALA A 429 -5.00 -22.15 -15.43
N ASP A 430 -3.90 -22.89 -15.36
CA ASP A 430 -2.71 -22.88 -16.24
C ASP A 430 -1.88 -21.59 -16.33
N SER A 431 -2.49 -20.40 -16.34
CA SER A 431 -1.78 -19.14 -16.52
C SER A 431 -2.53 -17.96 -15.92
N TYR A 432 -1.81 -16.86 -15.69
CA TYR A 432 -2.37 -15.58 -15.27
C TYR A 432 -1.90 -14.46 -16.17
N SER A 433 -2.82 -13.56 -16.52
CA SER A 433 -2.54 -12.41 -17.37
C SER A 433 -3.17 -11.15 -16.79
N ALA A 434 -2.49 -10.02 -16.94
CA ALA A 434 -3.01 -8.71 -16.61
C ALA A 434 -2.55 -7.68 -17.65
N THR A 435 -3.46 -6.81 -18.09
CA THR A 435 -3.11 -5.62 -18.88
C THR A 435 -2.75 -4.50 -17.93
N LEU A 436 -1.51 -4.02 -18.01
CA LEU A 436 -0.92 -3.08 -17.07
C LEU A 436 -0.57 -1.77 -17.78
N ARG A 437 -0.94 -0.64 -17.19
CA ARG A 437 -0.53 0.70 -17.61
C ARG A 437 0.99 0.90 -17.43
N PRO A 438 1.59 1.95 -18.03
CA PRO A 438 3.01 2.24 -17.85
C PRO A 438 3.38 2.40 -16.36
N GLY A 439 4.41 1.68 -15.92
CA GLY A 439 4.83 1.65 -14.53
C GLY A 439 3.93 0.87 -13.58
N GLU A 440 2.81 0.28 -14.04
CA GLU A 440 1.88 -0.48 -13.20
C GLU A 440 2.37 -1.90 -12.92
N THR A 441 2.00 -2.42 -11.76
CA THR A 441 2.24 -3.80 -11.32
C THR A 441 0.95 -4.50 -10.89
N ARG A 442 0.96 -5.83 -11.03
CA ARG A 442 0.00 -6.73 -10.39
C ARG A 442 0.77 -7.72 -9.53
N LEU A 443 0.50 -7.73 -8.22
CA LEU A 443 1.08 -8.67 -7.27
C LEU A 443 0.01 -9.63 -6.77
N ILE A 444 0.23 -10.92 -6.94
CA ILE A 444 -0.71 -11.97 -6.54
C ILE A 444 -0.03 -13.03 -5.66
N ARG A 445 -0.78 -13.60 -4.73
CA ARG A 445 -0.47 -14.87 -4.07
C ARG A 445 -1.35 -15.96 -4.66
N VAL A 446 -0.76 -17.12 -4.91
CA VAL A 446 -1.37 -18.24 -5.62
C VAL A 446 -1.13 -19.51 -4.82
N LYS A 447 -2.22 -20.12 -4.37
CA LYS A 447 -2.20 -21.41 -3.69
C LYS A 447 -2.54 -22.52 -4.69
N PRO A 448 -1.62 -23.44 -5.03
CA PRO A 448 -1.94 -24.55 -5.93
C PRO A 448 -3.09 -25.39 -5.39
N VAL A 449 -4.03 -25.77 -6.25
CA VAL A 449 -5.14 -26.65 -5.90
C VAL A 449 -5.05 -27.93 -6.73
N ASN A 450 -5.11 -29.09 -6.07
CA ASN A 450 -5.17 -30.38 -6.77
C ASN A 450 -6.55 -30.49 -7.44
N ASN A 451 -6.57 -30.86 -8.73
CA ASN A 451 -7.80 -31.07 -9.50
C ASN A 451 -8.69 -32.13 -8.83
N VAL A 452 -9.61 -31.68 -7.96
CA VAL A 452 -10.82 -32.43 -7.64
C VAL A 452 -11.86 -31.99 -8.66
N ASN A 453 -12.13 -32.86 -9.63
CA ASN A 453 -13.21 -32.80 -10.62
C ASN A 453 -13.93 -31.45 -10.75
N VAL A 454 -13.47 -30.61 -11.68
CA VAL A 454 -14.31 -29.54 -12.21
C VAL A 454 -15.30 -30.19 -13.18
N SER A 455 -16.43 -30.65 -12.64
CA SER A 455 -17.62 -30.87 -13.45
C SER A 455 -18.02 -29.52 -14.04
N ALA A 456 -18.03 -29.41 -15.36
CA ALA A 456 -18.65 -28.29 -16.07
C ALA A 456 -20.09 -28.07 -15.55
N PRO A 457 -20.63 -26.83 -15.55
CA PRO A 457 -22.04 -26.63 -15.29
C PRO A 457 -22.83 -27.42 -16.34
N ALA A 458 -23.69 -28.34 -15.88
CA ALA A 458 -24.62 -29.04 -16.74
C ALA A 458 -25.56 -28.01 -17.40
N ALA A 459 -25.77 -28.18 -18.70
CA ALA A 459 -26.77 -27.44 -19.47
C ALA A 459 -28.15 -27.54 -18.80
N PRO A 460 -28.98 -26.49 -18.84
CA PRO A 460 -30.30 -26.54 -18.25
C PRO A 460 -31.20 -27.54 -19.01
N ALA A 461 -31.85 -28.43 -18.26
CA ALA A 461 -32.91 -29.29 -18.76
C ALA A 461 -34.16 -28.45 -19.14
N PRO A 462 -34.96 -28.88 -20.15
CA PRO A 462 -36.12 -28.12 -20.61
C PRO A 462 -37.23 -28.10 -19.54
N ALA A 463 -37.85 -26.94 -19.42
CA ALA A 463 -38.88 -26.63 -18.43
C ALA A 463 -40.16 -27.46 -18.61
N ALA A 464 -40.70 -27.93 -17.48
CA ALA A 464 -42.10 -28.37 -17.38
C ALA A 464 -42.98 -27.17 -17.01
N VAL A 465 -44.05 -26.99 -17.78
CA VAL A 465 -45.09 -25.97 -17.59
C VAL A 465 -46.02 -26.38 -16.43
N PRO A 466 -46.47 -25.42 -15.61
CA PRO A 466 -47.91 -25.36 -15.37
C PRO A 466 -48.51 -23.95 -15.55
N ALA A 467 -49.54 -23.96 -16.38
CA ALA A 467 -50.78 -23.20 -16.44
C ALA A 467 -50.96 -21.86 -15.69
N THR A 468 -51.40 -20.89 -16.51
CA THR A 468 -52.38 -19.82 -16.28
C THR A 468 -52.00 -18.68 -15.33
N ALA A 469 -51.59 -17.59 -15.98
CA ALA A 469 -51.50 -16.24 -15.46
C ALA A 469 -52.89 -15.62 -15.16
N PRO A 470 -52.97 -14.68 -14.21
CA PRO A 470 -53.86 -13.54 -14.31
C PRO A 470 -53.19 -12.37 -15.06
N GLU A 471 -54.01 -11.62 -15.78
CA GLU A 471 -53.73 -10.39 -16.54
C GLU A 471 -52.89 -9.32 -15.82
N PRO A 472 -52.26 -8.39 -16.57
CA PRO A 472 -51.22 -7.51 -16.07
C PRO A 472 -51.82 -6.43 -15.17
N ALA A 473 -51.41 -6.43 -13.90
CA ALA A 473 -51.56 -5.26 -13.05
C ALA A 473 -50.71 -4.11 -13.63
N ALA A 474 -51.32 -2.94 -13.74
CA ALA A 474 -50.67 -1.70 -14.17
C ALA A 474 -49.31 -1.55 -13.48
N ALA A 475 -48.25 -1.28 -14.26
CA ALA A 475 -46.89 -1.10 -13.76
C ALA A 475 -46.89 -0.10 -12.59
N ALA A 476 -46.55 -0.57 -11.40
CA ALA A 476 -46.38 0.27 -10.23
C ALA A 476 -45.26 1.29 -10.51
N ALA A 477 -45.50 2.56 -10.19
CA ALA A 477 -44.49 3.60 -10.32
C ALA A 477 -43.23 3.22 -9.52
N PRO A 478 -42.02 3.57 -9.99
CA PRO A 478 -40.79 3.28 -9.24
C PRO A 478 -40.90 3.89 -7.85
N GLY A 479 -40.78 3.03 -6.84
CA GLY A 479 -40.77 3.43 -5.44
C GLY A 479 -39.51 4.21 -5.08
N MET A 480 -39.39 4.59 -3.80
CA MET A 480 -38.25 5.33 -3.23
C MET A 480 -36.87 4.70 -3.51
N ALA A 481 -36.82 3.44 -3.93
CA ALA A 481 -35.58 2.78 -4.36
C ALA A 481 -34.89 3.51 -5.52
N VAL A 482 -35.62 4.21 -6.40
CA VAL A 482 -35.06 5.02 -7.50
C VAL A 482 -35.28 6.50 -7.20
N ALA A 483 -34.21 7.16 -6.73
CA ALA A 483 -34.23 8.57 -6.35
C ALA A 483 -32.93 9.27 -6.82
N PRO A 484 -32.80 9.64 -8.11
CA PRO A 484 -31.58 10.25 -8.66
C PRO A 484 -31.20 11.51 -7.91
N TYR A 485 -29.90 11.80 -7.85
CA TYR A 485 -29.43 13.06 -7.28
C TYR A 485 -29.80 14.23 -8.19
N GLU A 486 -30.33 15.28 -7.58
CA GLU A 486 -30.52 16.60 -8.17
C GLU A 486 -29.85 17.63 -7.26
N TYR A 487 -28.83 18.32 -7.80
CA TYR A 487 -28.05 19.29 -7.04
C TYR A 487 -28.27 20.71 -7.58
N LEU A 488 -28.96 21.55 -6.82
CA LEU A 488 -29.28 22.91 -7.28
C LEU A 488 -28.07 23.86 -7.35
N GLY A 489 -26.94 23.50 -6.73
CA GLY A 489 -25.72 24.31 -6.70
C GLY A 489 -24.75 24.05 -7.85
N TRP A 490 -24.98 23.07 -8.73
CA TRP A 490 -23.99 22.63 -9.72
C TRP A 490 -24.60 22.01 -10.98
N GLY A 491 -23.82 21.93 -12.06
CA GLY A 491 -24.05 20.99 -13.17
C GLY A 491 -25.33 21.15 -14.00
N SER A 492 -25.84 22.36 -14.19
CA SER A 492 -27.11 22.62 -14.89
C SER A 492 -28.31 21.92 -14.22
N PRO A 493 -28.76 22.43 -13.06
CA PRO A 493 -29.90 21.86 -12.33
C PRO A 493 -31.17 21.81 -13.18
N GLN A 494 -31.94 20.73 -13.03
CA GLN A 494 -33.15 20.49 -13.79
C GLN A 494 -34.40 20.95 -13.07
N ASN A 495 -35.48 21.12 -13.83
CA ASN A 495 -36.79 21.25 -13.25
C ASN A 495 -37.33 19.86 -12.88
N PRO A 496 -37.46 19.51 -11.58
CA PRO A 496 -37.82 18.15 -11.18
C PRO A 496 -39.17 17.71 -11.75
N THR A 497 -40.17 18.60 -11.84
CA THR A 497 -41.48 18.23 -12.39
C THR A 497 -41.43 17.93 -13.89
N ALA A 498 -40.54 18.58 -14.63
CA ALA A 498 -40.28 18.24 -16.03
C ALA A 498 -39.60 16.87 -16.15
N VAL A 499 -38.63 16.57 -15.26
CA VAL A 499 -37.98 15.25 -15.19
C VAL A 499 -39.01 14.16 -14.86
N MET A 500 -39.86 14.38 -13.85
CA MET A 500 -40.96 13.47 -13.48
C MET A 500 -41.88 13.21 -14.67
N SER A 501 -42.27 14.24 -15.41
CA SER A 501 -43.12 14.09 -16.60
C SER A 501 -42.42 13.33 -17.73
N ALA A 502 -41.09 13.45 -17.85
CA ALA A 502 -40.32 12.85 -18.93
C ALA A 502 -39.88 11.40 -18.66
N THR A 503 -39.79 10.99 -17.39
CA THR A 503 -39.25 9.67 -17.02
C THR A 503 -40.18 8.84 -16.15
N GLY A 504 -41.20 9.45 -15.54
CA GLY A 504 -42.08 8.79 -14.57
C GLY A 504 -41.46 8.65 -13.17
N VAL A 505 -40.24 9.14 -12.93
CA VAL A 505 -39.63 9.13 -11.59
C VAL A 505 -40.51 9.89 -10.61
N LYS A 506 -40.58 9.43 -9.35
CA LYS A 506 -41.36 10.06 -8.28
C LYS A 506 -40.54 10.54 -7.10
N TRP A 507 -39.30 10.12 -6.99
CA TRP A 507 -38.42 10.48 -5.88
C TRP A 507 -37.14 11.13 -6.40
N PHE A 508 -36.59 12.08 -5.63
CA PHE A 508 -35.29 12.69 -5.90
C PHE A 508 -34.46 12.70 -4.62
N THR A 509 -33.14 12.58 -4.76
CA THR A 509 -32.20 12.89 -3.68
C THR A 509 -31.69 14.30 -3.89
N LEU A 510 -32.09 15.23 -3.01
CA LEU A 510 -31.66 16.64 -3.10
C LEU A 510 -30.38 16.85 -2.30
N ALA A 511 -29.38 17.42 -2.97
CA ALA A 511 -28.04 17.63 -2.45
C ALA A 511 -27.68 19.14 -2.43
N PHE A 512 -26.80 19.64 -1.56
CA PHE A 512 -26.41 19.07 -0.27
C PHE A 512 -26.86 19.98 0.86
N VAL A 513 -27.26 19.38 1.98
CA VAL A 513 -27.30 20.10 3.25
C VAL A 513 -25.93 19.99 3.90
N LEU A 514 -25.34 21.13 4.22
CA LEU A 514 -24.03 21.29 4.85
C LEU A 514 -24.14 22.15 6.11
N SER A 515 -23.04 22.25 6.85
CA SER A 515 -22.92 23.19 7.96
C SER A 515 -22.63 24.60 7.44
N ASP A 516 -23.17 25.62 8.11
CA ASP A 516 -22.84 27.03 7.84
C ASP A 516 -21.52 27.53 8.46
N GLY A 517 -20.70 26.59 8.96
CA GLY A 517 -19.50 26.87 9.76
C GLY A 517 -19.72 26.54 11.24
N THR A 518 -20.99 26.38 11.65
CA THR A 518 -21.40 25.93 12.98
C THR A 518 -22.21 24.63 12.90
N CYS A 519 -22.70 24.11 14.04
CA CYS A 519 -23.62 22.96 14.06
C CYS A 519 -25.06 23.38 13.63
N ASN A 520 -25.18 23.99 12.46
CA ASN A 520 -26.43 24.47 11.90
C ASN A 520 -26.55 24.11 10.42
N PRO A 521 -27.58 23.33 10.03
CA PRO A 521 -27.78 22.88 8.66
C PRO A 521 -28.28 24.00 7.74
N LYS A 522 -27.67 24.11 6.56
CA LYS A 522 -28.07 24.98 5.45
C LYS A 522 -27.81 24.29 4.12
N TRP A 523 -28.58 24.62 3.09
CA TRP A 523 -28.28 24.17 1.72
C TRP A 523 -26.96 24.80 1.27
N ASP A 524 -26.01 23.97 0.85
CA ASP A 524 -24.62 24.33 0.56
C ASP A 524 -23.94 25.20 1.63
N GLY A 525 -24.38 25.08 2.89
CA GLY A 525 -23.83 25.82 4.03
C GLY A 525 -24.20 27.31 4.03
N THR A 526 -24.90 27.81 3.02
CA THR A 526 -25.14 29.26 2.85
C THR A 526 -26.60 29.58 2.57
N ARG A 527 -27.27 28.78 1.75
CA ARG A 527 -28.69 28.97 1.41
C ARG A 527 -29.60 28.55 2.58
N PRO A 528 -30.68 29.28 2.83
CA PRO A 528 -31.54 29.05 3.98
C PRO A 528 -32.20 27.67 3.89
N LEU A 529 -32.30 26.96 5.02
CA LEU A 529 -32.94 25.65 5.10
C LEU A 529 -34.45 25.71 4.79
N THR A 530 -35.11 26.87 4.90
CA THR A 530 -36.52 27.03 4.52
C THR A 530 -36.72 28.37 3.82
N GLY A 531 -37.79 28.52 3.04
CA GLY A 531 -38.16 29.73 2.31
C GLY A 531 -37.35 30.00 1.03
N GLY A 532 -36.43 29.10 0.66
CA GLY A 532 -35.56 29.23 -0.51
C GLY A 532 -35.97 28.38 -1.71
N ASN A 533 -35.17 28.46 -2.78
CA ASN A 533 -35.37 27.69 -4.02
C ASN A 533 -35.42 26.19 -3.76
N ASP A 534 -34.58 25.66 -2.87
CA ASP A 534 -34.53 24.24 -2.51
C ASP A 534 -35.89 23.77 -1.93
N GLN A 535 -36.52 24.57 -1.05
CA GLN A 535 -37.87 24.26 -0.55
C GLN A 535 -38.91 24.33 -1.67
N SER A 536 -38.87 25.35 -2.52
CA SER A 536 -39.80 25.47 -3.65
C SER A 536 -39.73 24.26 -4.59
N LYS A 537 -38.55 23.65 -4.78
CA LYS A 537 -38.41 22.41 -5.55
C LYS A 537 -39.00 21.20 -4.84
N ILE A 538 -38.79 21.08 -3.52
CA ILE A 538 -39.42 20.02 -2.70
C ILE A 538 -40.95 20.10 -2.80
N ASP A 539 -41.50 21.30 -2.65
CA ASP A 539 -42.95 21.54 -2.71
C ASP A 539 -43.50 21.24 -4.11
N ALA A 540 -42.76 21.58 -5.17
CA ALA A 540 -43.13 21.25 -6.54
C ALA A 540 -43.13 19.73 -6.81
N ILE A 541 -42.12 19.00 -6.34
CA ILE A 541 -42.05 17.53 -6.43
C ILE A 541 -43.26 16.89 -5.74
N ARG A 542 -43.57 17.33 -4.52
CA ARG A 542 -44.71 16.82 -3.75
C ARG A 542 -46.05 17.16 -4.38
N SER A 543 -46.20 18.37 -4.91
CA SER A 543 -47.40 18.77 -5.65
C SER A 543 -47.61 17.94 -6.92
N ALA A 544 -46.52 17.44 -7.54
CA ALA A 544 -46.56 16.52 -8.67
C ALA A 544 -46.71 15.03 -8.26
N GLY A 545 -47.02 14.76 -6.98
CA GLY A 545 -47.25 13.42 -6.44
C GLY A 545 -45.97 12.62 -6.19
N GLY A 546 -44.83 13.30 -6.01
CA GLY A 546 -43.56 12.71 -5.62
C GLY A 546 -43.18 12.97 -4.17
N ASP A 547 -41.95 12.62 -3.79
CA ASP A 547 -41.36 12.98 -2.50
C ASP A 547 -39.81 13.05 -2.61
N VAL A 548 -39.12 13.37 -1.51
CA VAL A 548 -37.67 13.59 -1.54
C VAL A 548 -36.91 12.80 -0.48
N VAL A 549 -35.68 12.45 -0.83
CA VAL A 549 -34.58 12.18 0.10
C VAL A 549 -33.75 13.46 0.19
N VAL A 550 -33.33 13.86 1.39
CA VAL A 550 -32.34 14.94 1.55
C VAL A 550 -31.01 14.32 1.90
N SER A 551 -29.98 14.67 1.13
CA SER A 551 -28.61 14.25 1.36
C SER A 551 -27.83 15.30 2.13
N VAL A 552 -27.24 14.87 3.25
CA VAL A 552 -26.40 15.68 4.13
C VAL A 552 -24.95 15.22 3.96
N GLY A 553 -24.04 16.14 3.61
CA GLY A 553 -22.62 15.81 3.43
C GLY A 553 -22.09 16.08 2.01
N GLY A 554 -21.49 15.09 1.37
CA GLY A 554 -20.85 15.16 0.05
C GLY A 554 -19.32 15.38 0.11
N TRP A 555 -18.66 15.52 -1.04
CA TRP A 555 -17.20 15.71 -1.10
C TRP A 555 -16.69 17.07 -0.55
N SER A 556 -17.45 18.14 -0.84
CA SER A 556 -17.03 19.53 -0.61
C SER A 556 -17.81 20.25 0.49
N GLY A 557 -17.20 21.29 1.09
CA GLY A 557 -17.83 22.18 2.06
C GLY A 557 -17.88 21.64 3.50
N ASN A 558 -18.34 22.48 4.44
CA ASN A 558 -18.27 22.19 5.89
C ASN A 558 -19.26 21.10 6.31
N LYS A 559 -18.77 20.09 7.04
CA LYS A 559 -19.56 18.90 7.41
C LYS A 559 -20.20 19.02 8.77
N LEU A 560 -21.48 18.65 8.86
CA LEU A 560 -22.20 18.71 10.13
C LEU A 560 -21.60 17.74 11.15
N GLY A 561 -21.17 16.55 10.73
CA GLY A 561 -20.52 15.58 11.60
C GLY A 561 -19.24 16.11 12.25
N GLU A 562 -18.54 17.04 11.59
CA GLU A 562 -17.34 17.67 12.12
C GLU A 562 -17.63 18.88 13.00
N LYS A 563 -18.58 19.74 12.60
CA LYS A 563 -18.88 21.00 13.30
C LYS A 563 -19.77 20.82 14.52
N CYS A 564 -20.51 19.73 14.61
CA CYS A 564 -21.27 19.38 15.79
C CYS A 564 -20.37 18.72 16.85
N SER A 565 -20.32 19.31 18.04
CA SER A 565 -19.42 18.87 19.12
C SER A 565 -19.75 17.50 19.71
N SER A 566 -20.98 17.01 19.54
CA SER A 566 -21.44 15.73 20.09
C SER A 566 -22.47 15.05 19.18
N ALA A 567 -22.72 13.76 19.41
CA ALA A 567 -23.75 13.01 18.70
C ALA A 567 -25.16 13.58 18.94
N ALA A 568 -25.44 14.07 20.15
CA ALA A 568 -26.72 14.71 20.46
C ALA A 568 -26.89 16.04 19.71
N ALA A 569 -25.83 16.86 19.61
CA ALA A 569 -25.85 18.09 18.83
C ALA A 569 -26.07 17.81 17.34
N LEU A 570 -25.38 16.79 16.81
CA LEU A 570 -25.54 16.35 15.42
C LEU A 570 -26.94 15.79 15.14
N ALA A 571 -27.50 14.98 16.05
CA ALA A 571 -28.88 14.51 15.96
C ALA A 571 -29.87 15.68 15.94
N GLY A 572 -29.63 16.73 16.74
CA GLY A 572 -30.41 17.96 16.71
C GLY A 572 -30.32 18.69 15.37
N ALA A 573 -29.15 18.71 14.74
CA ALA A 573 -28.98 19.25 13.39
C ALA A 573 -29.74 18.42 12.34
N TYR A 574 -29.63 17.09 12.35
CA TYR A 574 -30.43 16.22 11.48
C TYR A 574 -31.93 16.41 11.71
N GLN A 575 -32.37 16.54 12.96
CA GLN A 575 -33.78 16.78 13.30
C GLN A 575 -34.31 18.09 12.70
N LYS A 576 -33.51 19.16 12.64
CA LYS A 576 -33.91 20.41 11.97
C LYS A 576 -34.25 20.16 10.50
N VAL A 577 -33.43 19.38 9.79
CA VAL A 577 -33.66 19.02 8.38
C VAL A 577 -34.89 18.14 8.22
N ILE A 578 -35.02 17.12 9.08
CA ILE A 578 -36.18 16.22 9.11
C ILE A 578 -37.47 17.01 9.35
N ASN A 579 -37.49 17.93 10.32
CA ASN A 579 -38.67 18.72 10.66
C ASN A 579 -39.03 19.72 9.56
N ALA A 580 -38.03 20.41 8.99
CA ALA A 580 -38.23 21.41 7.94
C ALA A 580 -39.05 20.84 6.77
N TYR A 581 -38.81 19.56 6.44
CA TYR A 581 -39.40 18.93 5.28
C TYR A 581 -40.28 17.72 5.59
N ARG A 582 -40.50 17.36 6.86
CA ARG A 582 -41.22 16.14 7.26
C ARG A 582 -40.68 14.91 6.52
N LEU A 583 -39.36 14.74 6.58
CA LEU A 583 -38.66 13.72 5.79
C LEU A 583 -39.05 12.30 6.20
N LYS A 584 -39.23 11.45 5.18
CA LYS A 584 -39.37 10.01 5.34
C LYS A 584 -38.04 9.27 5.18
N VAL A 585 -37.07 9.91 4.53
CA VAL A 585 -35.75 9.35 4.27
C VAL A 585 -34.69 10.44 4.43
N LEU A 586 -33.63 10.12 5.15
CA LEU A 586 -32.44 10.96 5.28
C LEU A 586 -31.23 10.18 4.76
N ASP A 587 -30.47 10.80 3.86
CA ASP A 587 -29.21 10.26 3.36
C ASP A 587 -28.05 11.03 3.98
N ILE A 588 -27.05 10.30 4.47
CA ILE A 588 -25.77 10.86 4.91
C ILE A 588 -24.73 10.43 3.88
N ASP A 589 -24.35 11.39 3.03
CA ASP A 589 -23.28 11.21 2.05
C ASP A 589 -21.96 11.57 2.72
N ILE A 590 -21.31 10.56 3.30
CA ILE A 590 -20.15 10.75 4.17
C ILE A 590 -18.85 10.56 3.37
N GLU A 591 -18.15 11.67 3.15
CA GLU A 591 -16.96 11.68 2.29
C GLU A 591 -15.80 12.49 2.91
N ASN A 592 -14.63 12.39 2.29
CA ASN A 592 -13.45 13.22 2.56
C ASN A 592 -13.05 13.26 4.06
N THR A 593 -13.00 14.45 4.67
CA THR A 593 -12.55 14.64 6.06
C THR A 593 -13.53 14.07 7.09
N GLU A 594 -14.83 14.08 6.79
CA GLU A 594 -15.87 13.48 7.65
C GLU A 594 -15.76 11.95 7.63
N TRP A 595 -15.42 11.39 6.46
CA TRP A 595 -15.23 9.95 6.27
C TRP A 595 -13.98 9.41 6.95
N SER A 596 -12.84 10.08 6.82
CA SER A 596 -11.56 9.58 7.33
C SER A 596 -11.44 9.63 8.86
N ASN A 597 -12.21 10.48 9.54
CA ASN A 597 -12.15 10.66 10.99
C ASN A 597 -13.02 9.65 11.77
N ALA A 598 -12.39 8.73 12.50
CA ALA A 598 -13.08 7.67 13.25
C ALA A 598 -14.05 8.19 14.33
N THR A 599 -13.70 9.28 15.00
CA THR A 599 -14.56 9.91 16.02
C THR A 599 -15.80 10.52 15.37
N VAL A 600 -15.64 11.12 14.19
CA VAL A 600 -16.76 11.69 13.43
C VAL A 600 -17.67 10.58 12.90
N ARG A 601 -17.12 9.48 12.34
CA ARG A 601 -17.91 8.30 11.95
C ARG A 601 -18.76 7.75 13.08
N GLN A 602 -18.19 7.58 14.27
CA GLN A 602 -18.95 7.13 15.45
C GLN A 602 -20.04 8.14 15.82
N ARG A 603 -19.73 9.45 15.78
CA ARG A 603 -20.70 10.51 16.06
C ARG A 603 -21.88 10.49 15.09
N VAL A 604 -21.64 10.27 13.80
CA VAL A 604 -22.67 10.14 12.76
C VAL A 604 -23.58 8.94 13.05
N VAL A 605 -22.99 7.78 13.37
CA VAL A 605 -23.75 6.57 13.74
C VAL A 605 -24.67 6.83 14.93
N ASP A 606 -24.14 7.39 16.01
CA ASP A 606 -24.89 7.62 17.24
C ASP A 606 -25.98 8.70 17.05
N ALA A 607 -25.69 9.71 16.22
CA ALA A 607 -26.65 10.74 15.85
C ALA A 607 -27.81 10.19 15.01
N LEU A 608 -27.51 9.33 14.02
CA LEU A 608 -28.54 8.66 13.20
C LEU A 608 -29.40 7.72 14.04
N LYS A 609 -28.80 6.99 14.99
CA LYS A 609 -29.55 6.14 15.93
C LYS A 609 -30.55 6.97 16.73
N THR A 610 -30.13 8.13 17.22
CA THR A 610 -31.00 9.07 17.94
C THR A 610 -32.08 9.65 17.02
N ALA A 611 -31.73 10.06 15.81
CA ALA A 611 -32.69 10.60 14.84
C ALA A 611 -33.77 9.56 14.48
N LYS A 612 -33.41 8.29 14.27
CA LYS A 612 -34.39 7.22 14.04
C LYS A 612 -35.29 6.98 15.26
N ALA A 613 -34.72 6.96 16.46
CA ALA A 613 -35.50 6.78 17.68
C ALA A 613 -36.55 7.91 17.86
N ASN A 614 -36.19 9.14 17.50
CA ASN A 614 -37.09 10.29 17.58
C ASN A 614 -38.15 10.34 16.47
N ASN A 615 -37.94 9.63 15.36
CA ASN A 615 -38.82 9.68 14.19
C ASN A 615 -39.19 8.26 13.74
N PRO A 616 -40.16 7.60 14.41
CA PRO A 616 -40.64 6.29 14.00
C PRO A 616 -41.10 6.31 12.53
N GLY A 617 -40.50 5.45 11.69
CA GLY A 617 -40.76 5.40 10.26
C GLY A 617 -39.77 6.15 9.37
N LEU A 618 -38.82 6.90 9.95
CA LEU A 618 -37.70 7.49 9.21
C LEU A 618 -36.75 6.38 8.73
N LYS A 619 -36.50 6.35 7.42
CA LYS A 619 -35.45 5.53 6.82
C LYS A 619 -34.14 6.30 6.73
N THR A 620 -33.01 5.63 6.96
CA THR A 620 -31.67 6.21 6.86
C THR A 620 -30.85 5.50 5.80
N ILE A 621 -30.10 6.31 5.06
CA ILE A 621 -29.14 5.86 4.05
C ILE A 621 -27.78 6.40 4.48
N ILE A 622 -26.74 5.57 4.39
CA ILE A 622 -25.36 6.00 4.53
C ILE A 622 -24.68 5.72 3.20
N THR A 623 -24.34 6.79 2.49
CA THR A 623 -23.69 6.78 1.17
C THR A 623 -22.21 7.07 1.32
N PHE A 624 -21.34 6.28 0.70
CA PHE A 624 -19.88 6.42 0.80
C PHE A 624 -19.16 5.80 -0.42
N GLY A 625 -17.90 6.21 -0.63
CA GLY A 625 -17.04 5.71 -1.71
C GLY A 625 -16.78 4.20 -1.62
N SER A 626 -16.51 3.57 -2.76
CA SER A 626 -16.27 2.12 -2.83
C SER A 626 -15.04 1.78 -3.65
N THR A 627 -14.49 0.59 -3.39
CA THR A 627 -13.58 -0.05 -4.34
C THR A 627 -14.39 -0.87 -5.35
N THR A 628 -13.72 -1.41 -6.38
CA THR A 628 -14.32 -2.36 -7.33
C THR A 628 -14.81 -3.66 -6.68
N SER A 629 -14.44 -3.93 -5.43
CA SER A 629 -14.84 -5.10 -4.65
C SER A 629 -15.65 -4.76 -3.40
N GLY A 630 -16.20 -3.54 -3.32
CA GLY A 630 -17.06 -3.08 -2.24
C GLY A 630 -16.34 -2.16 -1.26
N PRO A 631 -16.87 -2.01 -0.02
CA PRO A 631 -16.33 -1.10 0.99
C PRO A 631 -14.85 -1.36 1.27
N ASP A 632 -14.08 -0.27 1.36
CA ASP A 632 -12.70 -0.29 1.86
C ASP A 632 -12.66 -0.56 3.38
N SER A 633 -11.47 -0.48 4.00
CA SER A 633 -11.34 -0.69 5.44
C SER A 633 -12.17 0.31 6.27
N THR A 634 -12.28 1.56 5.80
CA THR A 634 -13.07 2.60 6.45
C THR A 634 -14.57 2.31 6.37
N GLY A 635 -15.04 1.83 5.21
CA GLY A 635 -16.44 1.44 5.02
C GLY A 635 -16.80 0.19 5.81
N VAL A 636 -15.90 -0.78 5.89
CA VAL A 636 -16.06 -1.95 6.78
C VAL A 636 -16.12 -1.51 8.26
N ASP A 637 -15.27 -0.57 8.68
CA ASP A 637 -15.30 0.00 10.04
C ASP A 637 -16.64 0.72 10.31
N MET A 638 -17.12 1.55 9.40
CA MET A 638 -18.41 2.25 9.53
C MET A 638 -19.58 1.29 9.70
N ILE A 639 -19.66 0.26 8.85
CA ILE A 639 -20.70 -0.79 8.92
C ILE A 639 -20.66 -1.51 10.27
N LYS A 640 -19.46 -1.88 10.74
CA LYS A 640 -19.28 -2.54 12.05
C LYS A 640 -19.64 -1.62 13.22
N ARG A 641 -19.26 -0.34 13.19
CA ARG A 641 -19.64 0.63 14.22
C ARG A 641 -21.13 0.76 14.34
N ALA A 642 -21.83 0.88 13.21
CA ALA A 642 -23.29 0.96 13.19
C ALA A 642 -23.93 -0.31 13.78
N ALA A 643 -23.48 -1.50 13.36
CA ALA A 643 -23.97 -2.76 13.89
C ALA A 643 -23.72 -2.87 15.41
N ASN A 644 -22.50 -2.59 15.87
CA ASN A 644 -22.11 -2.64 17.28
C ASN A 644 -22.86 -1.60 18.13
N SER A 645 -23.16 -0.43 17.56
CA SER A 645 -23.92 0.62 18.23
C SER A 645 -25.42 0.31 18.23
N GLY A 646 -25.87 -0.73 17.51
CA GLY A 646 -27.28 -1.10 17.38
C GLY A 646 -28.07 -0.13 16.49
N LEU A 647 -27.41 0.56 15.55
CA LEU A 647 -28.10 1.34 14.53
C LEU A 647 -28.69 0.39 13.50
N ALA A 648 -30.02 0.30 13.43
CA ALA A 648 -30.71 -0.40 12.35
C ALA A 648 -30.75 0.48 11.09
N ASN A 649 -29.61 0.62 10.41
CA ASN A 649 -29.54 1.40 9.17
C ASN A 649 -30.34 0.71 8.05
N ASP A 650 -31.15 1.47 7.30
CA ASP A 650 -32.03 0.87 6.28
C ASP A 650 -31.26 0.53 5.00
N VAL A 651 -30.38 1.42 4.52
CA VAL A 651 -29.60 1.17 3.30
C VAL A 651 -28.15 1.62 3.49
N TRP A 652 -27.21 0.72 3.23
CA TRP A 652 -25.82 1.05 2.97
C TRP A 652 -25.65 1.27 1.47
N CYS A 653 -25.18 2.43 1.05
CA CYS A 653 -25.12 2.81 -0.35
C CYS A 653 -23.67 3.05 -0.75
N VAL A 654 -23.17 2.31 -1.75
CA VAL A 654 -21.84 2.55 -2.31
C VAL A 654 -21.89 3.47 -3.51
N MET A 655 -20.81 4.22 -3.73
CA MET A 655 -20.55 4.97 -4.96
C MET A 655 -19.51 4.22 -5.82
N PRO A 656 -19.95 3.37 -6.77
CA PRO A 656 -19.08 2.49 -7.53
C PRO A 656 -18.59 3.18 -8.82
N PHE A 657 -17.87 4.28 -8.66
CA PHE A 657 -17.22 5.05 -9.72
C PHE A 657 -15.97 5.72 -9.16
N ASP A 658 -15.18 6.36 -10.01
CA ASP A 658 -13.85 6.91 -9.73
C ASP A 658 -12.88 5.82 -9.23
N PHE A 659 -12.84 4.70 -9.96
CA PHE A 659 -11.97 3.57 -9.61
C PHE A 659 -10.52 3.75 -10.10
N GLY A 660 -10.22 4.81 -10.85
CA GLY A 660 -8.94 5.06 -11.50
C GLY A 660 -8.65 4.15 -12.69
N GLY A 661 -7.66 4.52 -13.49
CA GLY A 661 -7.06 3.63 -14.50
C GLY A 661 -7.86 3.43 -15.80
N GLY A 662 -8.87 4.25 -16.08
CA GLY A 662 -9.61 4.24 -17.35
C GLY A 662 -10.58 3.06 -17.51
N ALA A 663 -11.23 2.64 -16.42
CA ALA A 663 -12.20 1.56 -16.41
C ALA A 663 -13.35 1.78 -17.42
N THR A 664 -13.72 0.74 -18.18
CA THR A 664 -14.74 0.84 -19.24
C THR A 664 -15.91 -0.13 -19.09
N ASN A 665 -15.86 -1.03 -18.11
CA ASN A 665 -16.84 -2.09 -17.81
C ASN A 665 -17.55 -1.82 -16.47
N MET A 666 -18.06 -0.60 -16.31
CA MET A 666 -18.56 -0.08 -15.04
C MET A 666 -19.77 -0.84 -14.50
N GLY A 667 -20.58 -1.45 -15.36
CA GLY A 667 -21.69 -2.31 -14.96
C GLY A 667 -21.21 -3.50 -14.12
N THR A 668 -20.22 -4.24 -14.64
CA THR A 668 -19.64 -5.40 -13.95
C THR A 668 -18.91 -5.02 -12.66
N LEU A 669 -18.12 -3.94 -12.70
CA LEU A 669 -17.40 -3.47 -11.51
C LEU A 669 -18.37 -3.00 -10.42
N THR A 670 -19.49 -2.40 -10.81
CA THR A 670 -20.55 -2.01 -9.89
C THR A 670 -21.21 -3.22 -9.25
N THR A 671 -21.58 -4.26 -10.01
CA THR A 671 -22.19 -5.47 -9.44
C THR A 671 -21.20 -6.21 -8.52
N GLN A 672 -19.91 -6.20 -8.85
CA GLN A 672 -18.87 -6.74 -7.98
C GLN A 672 -18.73 -5.95 -6.68
N ALA A 673 -18.76 -4.63 -6.74
CA ALA A 673 -18.73 -3.78 -5.56
C ALA A 673 -19.94 -4.01 -4.65
N MET A 674 -21.11 -4.23 -5.25
CA MET A 674 -22.34 -4.55 -4.54
C MET A 674 -22.28 -5.91 -3.82
N GLU A 675 -21.70 -6.95 -4.43
CA GLU A 675 -21.48 -8.22 -3.73
C GLU A 675 -20.55 -8.08 -2.52
N GLY A 676 -19.50 -7.28 -2.67
CA GLY A 676 -18.61 -6.93 -1.58
C GLY A 676 -19.35 -6.24 -0.43
N LEU A 677 -20.15 -5.23 -0.75
CA LEU A 677 -20.98 -4.51 0.22
C LEU A 677 -21.94 -5.47 0.94
N LYS A 678 -22.68 -6.29 0.18
CA LYS A 678 -23.60 -7.30 0.68
C LYS A 678 -22.93 -8.20 1.72
N ALA A 679 -21.75 -8.72 1.40
CA ALA A 679 -21.01 -9.60 2.30
C ALA A 679 -20.66 -8.92 3.64
N ARG A 680 -20.29 -7.63 3.60
CA ARG A 680 -19.94 -6.87 4.82
C ARG A 680 -21.17 -6.56 5.67
N VAL A 681 -22.27 -6.14 5.06
CA VAL A 681 -23.53 -5.89 5.76
C VAL A 681 -24.06 -7.19 6.37
N LYS A 682 -24.07 -8.28 5.60
CA LYS A 682 -24.44 -9.62 6.07
C LYS A 682 -23.65 -10.02 7.31
N ALA A 683 -22.33 -9.93 7.24
CA ALA A 683 -21.45 -10.35 8.32
C ALA A 683 -21.60 -9.48 9.58
N ALA A 684 -21.76 -8.16 9.43
CA ALA A 684 -21.84 -7.25 10.57
C ALA A 684 -23.18 -7.37 11.33
N TYR A 685 -24.28 -7.59 10.61
CA TYR A 685 -25.61 -7.64 11.20
C TYR A 685 -26.15 -9.07 11.41
N GLY A 686 -25.44 -10.10 10.95
CA GLY A 686 -25.89 -11.49 11.03
C GLY A 686 -27.10 -11.79 10.13
N TYR A 687 -27.22 -11.06 9.01
CA TYR A 687 -28.36 -11.17 8.11
C TYR A 687 -28.31 -12.42 7.20
N SER A 688 -29.47 -12.80 6.65
CA SER A 688 -29.53 -13.68 5.48
C SER A 688 -29.02 -12.94 4.23
N ASP A 689 -28.74 -13.65 3.13
CA ASP A 689 -28.37 -12.98 1.87
C ASP A 689 -29.49 -12.07 1.35
N ALA A 690 -30.75 -12.55 1.33
CA ALA A 690 -31.90 -11.76 0.88
C ALA A 690 -32.10 -10.50 1.74
N THR A 691 -31.96 -10.64 3.07
CA THR A 691 -32.03 -9.49 3.98
C THR A 691 -30.88 -8.52 3.73
N ALA A 692 -29.66 -9.02 3.52
CA ALA A 692 -28.51 -8.16 3.22
C ALA A 692 -28.68 -7.41 1.90
N TYR A 693 -29.22 -8.03 0.84
CA TYR A 693 -29.53 -7.35 -0.41
C TYR A 693 -30.55 -6.23 -0.23
N ALA A 694 -31.62 -6.46 0.53
CA ALA A 694 -32.61 -5.44 0.84
C ALA A 694 -32.05 -4.24 1.63
N HIS A 695 -30.88 -4.41 2.28
CA HIS A 695 -30.18 -3.40 3.07
C HIS A 695 -29.00 -2.72 2.37
N ILE A 696 -28.81 -2.97 1.07
CA ILE A 696 -27.73 -2.34 0.29
C ILE A 696 -28.29 -1.59 -0.91
N GLY A 697 -27.49 -0.69 -1.46
CA GLY A 697 -27.78 0.02 -2.69
C GLY A 697 -26.54 0.60 -3.33
N LEU A 698 -26.74 1.18 -4.52
CA LEU A 698 -25.71 1.89 -5.25
C LEU A 698 -26.18 3.28 -5.67
N SER A 699 -25.24 4.22 -5.68
CA SER A 699 -25.33 5.50 -6.36
C SER A 699 -24.22 5.52 -7.42
N SER A 700 -24.52 5.21 -8.68
CA SER A 700 -23.51 5.26 -9.75
C SER A 700 -23.26 6.70 -10.22
N MET A 701 -22.44 6.91 -11.25
CA MET A 701 -22.27 8.20 -11.92
C MET A 701 -22.63 8.04 -13.40
N ASN A 702 -23.33 8.99 -14.01
CA ASN A 702 -23.70 8.88 -15.43
C ASN A 702 -22.67 9.54 -16.36
N GLY A 703 -22.19 8.79 -17.35
CA GLY A 703 -21.30 9.33 -18.38
C GLY A 703 -19.84 9.35 -17.96
N LYS A 704 -19.14 10.45 -18.29
CA LYS A 704 -17.77 10.70 -17.84
C LYS A 704 -17.77 10.91 -16.33
N THR A 705 -16.86 10.23 -15.64
CA THR A 705 -16.63 10.41 -14.21
C THR A 705 -15.46 11.37 -13.97
N ASP A 706 -15.06 11.58 -12.71
CA ASP A 706 -13.98 12.51 -12.37
C ASP A 706 -12.60 11.92 -12.75
N ASP A 707 -12.54 10.60 -12.91
CA ASP A 707 -11.38 9.90 -13.44
C ASP A 707 -11.23 9.98 -14.96
N SER A 708 -10.09 10.51 -15.40
CA SER A 708 -9.78 10.65 -16.82
C SER A 708 -9.76 9.29 -17.52
N GLY A 709 -10.78 9.04 -18.34
CA GLY A 709 -10.90 7.81 -19.14
C GLY A 709 -11.95 6.82 -18.63
N GLU A 710 -12.48 7.00 -17.42
CA GLU A 710 -13.60 6.20 -16.93
C GLU A 710 -14.92 6.73 -17.49
N ARG A 711 -15.76 5.80 -17.97
CA ARG A 711 -17.04 6.13 -18.61
C ARG A 711 -18.08 5.10 -18.24
N VAL A 712 -19.12 5.55 -17.55
CA VAL A 712 -20.32 4.77 -17.27
C VAL A 712 -21.34 5.03 -18.36
N ARG A 713 -21.63 4.01 -19.17
CA ARG A 713 -22.54 4.09 -20.32
C ARG A 713 -23.93 3.61 -19.93
N VAL A 714 -24.92 3.90 -20.78
CA VAL A 714 -26.29 3.40 -20.61
C VAL A 714 -26.34 1.87 -20.53
N ALA A 715 -25.45 1.17 -21.24
CA ALA A 715 -25.33 -0.29 -21.14
C ALA A 715 -24.95 -0.75 -19.72
N ASP A 716 -24.06 -0.02 -19.03
CA ASP A 716 -23.68 -0.30 -17.66
C ASP A 716 -24.88 -0.14 -16.71
N PHE A 717 -25.70 0.90 -16.92
CA PHE A 717 -26.95 1.08 -16.16
C PHE A 717 -27.94 -0.06 -16.39
N ARG A 718 -28.01 -0.65 -17.60
CA ARG A 718 -28.84 -1.83 -17.84
C ARG A 718 -28.33 -3.05 -17.07
N THR A 719 -27.01 -3.21 -16.96
CA THR A 719 -26.40 -4.24 -16.10
C THR A 719 -26.75 -4.03 -14.63
N MET A 720 -26.65 -2.79 -14.14
CA MET A 720 -27.00 -2.45 -12.75
C MET A 720 -28.50 -2.65 -12.46
N LEU A 721 -29.37 -2.32 -13.40
CA LEU A 721 -30.81 -2.59 -13.31
C LEU A 721 -31.09 -4.10 -13.20
N ALA A 722 -30.47 -4.91 -14.06
CA ALA A 722 -30.66 -6.35 -14.04
C ALA A 722 -30.25 -6.96 -12.69
N TYR A 723 -29.10 -6.53 -12.16
CA TYR A 723 -28.64 -6.91 -10.82
C TYR A 723 -29.63 -6.48 -9.73
N ALA A 724 -30.13 -5.25 -9.78
CA ALA A 724 -31.10 -4.75 -8.82
C ALA A 724 -32.42 -5.55 -8.86
N GLN A 725 -32.90 -5.91 -10.04
CA GLN A 725 -34.10 -6.74 -10.23
C GLN A 725 -33.89 -8.17 -9.74
N GLU A 726 -32.73 -8.76 -9.98
CA GLU A 726 -32.40 -10.11 -9.53
C GLU A 726 -32.33 -10.21 -8.00
N HIS A 727 -31.75 -9.20 -7.35
CA HIS A 727 -31.43 -9.25 -5.92
C HIS A 727 -32.37 -8.43 -5.03
N HIS A 728 -33.29 -7.66 -5.60
CA HIS A 728 -34.24 -6.82 -4.86
C HIS A 728 -33.55 -5.85 -3.89
N ILE A 729 -32.57 -5.09 -4.40
CA ILE A 729 -31.76 -4.18 -3.57
C ILE A 729 -32.59 -2.98 -3.04
N GLY A 730 -32.21 -2.45 -1.88
CA GLY A 730 -32.95 -1.36 -1.23
C GLY A 730 -32.90 -0.01 -1.98
N ARG A 731 -31.88 0.22 -2.82
CA ARG A 731 -31.69 1.49 -3.56
C ARG A 731 -30.87 1.31 -4.85
N LEU A 732 -31.38 1.88 -5.94
CA LEU A 732 -30.74 1.98 -7.25
C LEU A 732 -30.80 3.43 -7.72
N THR A 733 -29.70 4.18 -7.56
CA THR A 733 -29.64 5.61 -7.91
C THR A 733 -28.32 6.00 -8.57
N TYR A 734 -28.16 7.27 -8.90
CA TYR A 734 -26.92 7.82 -9.47
C TYR A 734 -26.78 9.34 -9.28
N TRP A 735 -25.53 9.79 -9.38
CA TRP A 735 -25.07 11.15 -9.54
C TRP A 735 -24.85 11.47 -11.05
N SER A 736 -25.70 12.24 -11.74
CA SER A 736 -26.90 12.95 -11.29
C SER A 736 -27.79 13.33 -12.48
N VAL A 737 -29.06 13.69 -12.22
CA VAL A 737 -30.01 14.18 -13.24
C VAL A 737 -29.53 15.47 -13.90
N ASN A 738 -28.77 16.29 -13.17
CA ASN A 738 -28.08 17.49 -13.64
C ASN A 738 -27.32 17.27 -14.97
N ARG A 739 -26.81 16.05 -15.20
CA ARG A 739 -26.02 15.72 -16.39
C ARG A 739 -26.68 14.73 -17.34
N ASP A 740 -27.89 14.27 -17.06
CA ASP A 740 -28.55 13.22 -17.84
C ASP A 740 -29.15 13.74 -19.16
N ARG A 741 -28.27 14.23 -20.03
CA ARG A 741 -28.59 14.80 -21.35
C ARG A 741 -27.39 14.71 -22.29
N PRO A 742 -27.61 14.72 -23.62
CA PRO A 742 -26.51 14.86 -24.59
C PRO A 742 -25.80 16.21 -24.45
N CYS A 743 -24.50 16.22 -24.75
CA CYS A 743 -23.70 17.44 -24.77
C CYS A 743 -23.93 18.27 -26.05
N GLY A 744 -23.86 19.59 -25.92
CA GLY A 744 -23.81 20.51 -27.07
C GLY A 744 -22.41 20.55 -27.71
N SER A 745 -22.27 21.26 -28.82
CA SER A 745 -20.96 21.49 -29.47
C SER A 745 -20.04 22.29 -28.53
N GLY A 746 -19.04 21.63 -27.94
CA GLY A 746 -17.98 22.26 -27.13
C GLY A 746 -18.23 22.34 -25.61
N THR A 747 -18.87 21.35 -24.99
CA THR A 747 -19.12 21.36 -23.53
C THR A 747 -18.38 20.26 -22.76
N ASP A 748 -17.82 20.65 -21.61
CA ASP A 748 -17.20 19.80 -20.59
C ASP A 748 -18.26 19.07 -19.76
N GLY A 749 -17.90 17.88 -19.25
CA GLY A 749 -18.81 16.84 -18.73
C GLY A 749 -19.55 17.13 -17.42
N ASP A 750 -19.69 18.39 -17.02
CA ASP A 750 -20.37 18.77 -15.78
C ASP A 750 -21.81 19.23 -15.99
N ALA A 751 -22.18 19.66 -17.19
CA ALA A 751 -23.56 20.06 -17.53
C ALA A 751 -24.32 19.01 -18.38
N CYS A 752 -23.61 17.95 -18.79
CA CYS A 752 -24.08 16.85 -19.62
C CYS A 752 -23.18 15.63 -19.36
N SER A 753 -23.57 14.44 -19.81
CA SER A 753 -22.85 13.20 -19.45
C SER A 753 -21.52 12.99 -20.18
N GLY A 754 -21.21 13.77 -21.21
CA GLY A 754 -19.98 13.58 -22.01
C GLY A 754 -19.93 12.28 -22.82
N VAL A 755 -21.06 11.58 -22.98
CA VAL A 755 -21.23 10.38 -23.80
C VAL A 755 -22.52 10.44 -24.62
N THR A 756 -22.58 9.68 -25.71
CA THR A 756 -23.78 9.61 -26.57
C THR A 756 -24.97 9.05 -25.78
N GLN A 757 -26.04 9.84 -25.69
CA GLN A 757 -27.30 9.46 -25.05
C GLN A 757 -28.46 10.29 -25.58
N GLN A 758 -29.69 9.85 -25.32
CA GLN A 758 -30.89 10.67 -25.38
C GLN A 758 -31.14 11.40 -24.04
N PRO A 759 -31.96 12.47 -24.01
CA PRO A 759 -32.35 13.12 -22.77
C PRO A 759 -32.98 12.12 -21.77
N TYR A 760 -32.42 12.13 -20.56
CA TYR A 760 -32.80 11.27 -19.43
C TYR A 760 -32.69 9.77 -19.67
N GLU A 761 -31.82 9.34 -20.58
CA GLU A 761 -31.72 7.93 -20.96
C GLU A 761 -31.27 7.05 -19.78
N TYR A 762 -30.36 7.54 -18.94
CA TYR A 762 -29.90 6.82 -17.76
C TYR A 762 -31.02 6.64 -16.74
N LEU A 763 -31.74 7.73 -16.42
CA LEU A 763 -32.88 7.68 -15.50
C LEU A 763 -33.99 6.75 -16.01
N LYS A 764 -34.31 6.80 -17.31
CA LYS A 764 -35.33 5.93 -17.93
C LYS A 764 -34.98 4.45 -17.83
N VAL A 765 -33.70 4.09 -17.73
CA VAL A 765 -33.29 2.72 -17.41
C VAL A 765 -33.64 2.41 -15.97
N PHE A 766 -33.17 3.19 -15.00
CA PHE A 766 -33.41 2.91 -13.59
C PHE A 766 -34.87 2.98 -13.16
N THR A 767 -35.71 3.81 -13.78
CA THR A 767 -37.15 3.87 -13.49
C THR A 767 -37.92 2.59 -13.86
N GLN A 768 -37.28 1.65 -14.55
CA GLN A 768 -37.83 0.30 -14.80
C GLN A 768 -37.67 -0.62 -13.59
N TYR A 769 -36.93 -0.20 -12.55
CA TYR A 769 -36.82 -0.96 -11.32
C TYR A 769 -38.10 -0.85 -10.49
N THR A 770 -38.74 -1.99 -10.22
CA THR A 770 -40.04 -2.06 -9.54
C THR A 770 -39.94 -2.43 -8.06
N GLY A 771 -38.73 -2.69 -7.55
CA GLY A 771 -38.51 -3.22 -6.20
C GLY A 771 -38.36 -4.72 -6.21
#